data_AF-A0A447N377-F1
#
_entry.id   AF-A0A447N377-F1
#
_cell.length_a   1.000
_cell.length_b   1.000
_cell.length_c   1.000
_cell.angle_alpha   90.00
_cell.angle_beta   90.00
_cell.angle_gamma   90.00
#
_symmetry.space_group_name_H-M   'P 1'
#
loop_
_entity.id
_entity.type
_entity.pdbx_description
1 polymer ?
#
loop_
_entity_poly.entity_id
_entity_poly.type
_entity_poly.pdbx_seq_one_letter_code
_entity_poly.pdbx_strand_id
1 'polypeptide(L)'
;MHDNQLVKKDQVLFTIDQPRYQKALAEAEADVAYYQVLAQEKRQEAGRRNRLGVQAMSREEIDQANNVLQTVLHQLAKAQATRDLAKLDLERTVIRAPADGWVTNLNVYAGEFITRGSTAVALVKKNSFYVQAYMEETKLEGVRPGYRAEITPLGSNRVLKGTVDSVAAGVTNASSTSDAKGMATIDSNLEWVRLAQRVPVRIRLDEQQGNLWPAGTTATVVITGKQDRDASQDSFFRKTGAPAARIRLIVMGIFSIANQHIRFAVKLACAIVLALFIGFHFQLETPRWAVLTAAIVAAGPAFAAGGEPYSGAIRYRGMLRIIGTFIGCIAALIIIISMIRAPLLMILVCCVWAGFCTWISSLVRIENSYAWGLSGYTALIIVITIQTEPLLTPQFALERCSEIVIGIGCAILADLLFSPRSIKQEVDRELDSLLVAQYQLMQLCIKHGDSEEVDNAWGDLVRRTAALEGMRSNLNMESSRWVRANRRLKALNTLSLTLITQSCETYLIQNTRPELITDTFRELFETPVETVQDVHRQLKRMRRVIVWTGERETPVTLYSWVGAATRYLLLKRGVISNTKISATEEEILQGEPVVKVESAERHHAMVNFWRTTLSCILGTLFWLWTGWTSGNGAMVMIAVVTSLAMRLPNPRMVCIDFIYGTLAALPLGLLYFLVIIPNTQQSMLLLCLSLAVLGFFIGIEVQKRRLGSMGALASTINIIVLDNPMTFHFSQFLDSALGQIVGCMLAFIVILLVRDKSKDRTGRVLLNQFVSAAVSAMTTNVVRRKENRLPALYQQLFLLMNKFPGDLPKFRLALTMIIAHQRLRDAPIPVNEDLSVFHRQLRRTADHVISAGSDDKRRRYFGQLLDELDIYQEKLRIWEAPPQVTEPVKRLTGMLHKYQNALTDS
;
A
#
# COMPACT_ATOMS: atom_id res chain seq x y z
N MET A 1 -30.27 -36.43 7.53
CA MET A 1 -30.00 -35.21 8.33
C MET A 1 -30.33 -34.00 7.49
N HIS A 2 -30.74 -32.89 8.10
CA HIS A 2 -30.89 -31.61 7.41
C HIS A 2 -29.87 -30.60 7.95
N ASP A 3 -29.62 -29.53 7.19
CA ASP A 3 -28.72 -28.46 7.63
C ASP A 3 -29.24 -27.79 8.91
N ASN A 4 -28.32 -27.33 9.78
CA ASN A 4 -28.60 -26.71 11.09
C ASN A 4 -29.29 -27.61 12.14
N GLN A 5 -29.30 -28.93 11.94
CA GLN A 5 -29.86 -29.90 12.88
C GLN A 5 -28.95 -30.13 14.10
N LEU A 6 -29.54 -30.29 15.29
CA LEU A 6 -28.83 -30.76 16.49
C LEU A 6 -28.66 -32.28 16.42
N VAL A 7 -27.42 -32.76 16.54
CA VAL A 7 -27.05 -34.18 16.54
C VAL A 7 -26.41 -34.59 17.85
N LYS A 8 -26.53 -35.88 18.18
CA LYS A 8 -25.88 -36.51 19.34
C LYS A 8 -24.56 -37.16 18.93
N LYS A 9 -23.66 -37.34 19.89
CA LYS A 9 -22.44 -38.14 19.73
C LYS A 9 -22.79 -39.54 19.19
N ASP A 10 -21.97 -40.02 18.26
CA ASP A 10 -22.06 -41.32 17.59
C ASP A 10 -23.27 -41.50 16.64
N GLN A 11 -24.11 -40.47 16.50
CA GLN A 11 -25.19 -40.46 15.52
C GLN A 11 -24.62 -40.47 14.09
N VAL A 12 -25.18 -41.33 13.23
CA VAL A 12 -24.77 -41.44 11.83
C VAL A 12 -25.17 -40.17 11.07
N LEU A 13 -24.20 -39.52 10.43
CA LEU A 13 -24.42 -38.34 9.60
C LEU A 13 -24.73 -38.74 8.16
N PHE A 14 -23.85 -39.53 7.56
CA PHE A 14 -24.02 -40.11 6.22
C PHE A 14 -23.14 -41.36 6.06
N THR A 15 -23.44 -42.15 5.03
CA THR A 15 -22.75 -43.41 4.72
C THR A 15 -22.17 -43.33 3.32
N ILE A 16 -20.90 -43.67 3.17
CA ILE A 16 -20.21 -43.80 1.88
C ILE A 16 -20.61 -45.13 1.25
N ASP A 17 -20.67 -45.19 -0.08
CA ASP A 17 -20.94 -46.42 -0.82
C ASP A 17 -19.95 -47.55 -0.44
N GLN A 18 -20.48 -48.69 0.00
CA GLN A 18 -19.73 -49.77 0.66
C GLN A 18 -19.29 -50.97 -0.19
N PRO A 19 -19.90 -51.32 -1.35
CA PRO A 19 -19.59 -52.56 -2.07
C PRO A 19 -18.10 -52.76 -2.38
N ARG A 20 -17.40 -51.68 -2.76
CA ARG A 20 -15.95 -51.73 -3.03
C ARG A 20 -15.13 -52.09 -1.78
N TYR A 21 -15.48 -51.51 -0.64
CA TYR A 21 -14.80 -51.76 0.64
C TYR A 21 -15.09 -53.17 1.18
N GLN A 22 -16.33 -53.65 1.01
CA GLN A 22 -16.69 -55.02 1.35
C GLN A 22 -15.91 -56.05 0.52
N LYS A 23 -15.76 -55.80 -0.79
CA LYS A 23 -14.96 -56.67 -1.67
C LYS A 23 -13.47 -56.65 -1.31
N ALA A 24 -12.92 -55.48 -0.99
CA ALA A 24 -11.52 -55.37 -0.54
C ALA A 24 -11.26 -56.11 0.78
N LEU A 25 -12.22 -56.07 1.73
CA LEU A 25 -12.13 -56.86 2.95
C LEU A 25 -12.17 -58.36 2.66
N ALA A 26 -13.09 -58.81 1.81
CA ALA A 26 -13.19 -60.23 1.42
C ALA A 26 -11.92 -60.74 0.73
N GLU A 27 -11.28 -59.93 -0.11
CA GLU A 27 -9.99 -60.23 -0.74
C GLU A 27 -8.87 -60.39 0.31
N ALA A 28 -8.75 -59.43 1.24
CA ALA A 28 -7.75 -59.50 2.30
C ALA A 28 -7.98 -60.67 3.28
N GLU A 29 -9.23 -61.06 3.54
CA GLU A 29 -9.58 -62.25 4.33
C GLU A 29 -9.16 -63.55 3.62
N ALA A 30 -9.33 -63.62 2.30
CA ALA A 30 -8.87 -64.75 1.49
C ALA A 30 -7.34 -64.90 1.53
N ASP A 31 -6.60 -63.79 1.45
CA ASP A 31 -5.14 -63.79 1.57
C ASP A 31 -4.66 -64.29 2.94
N VAL A 32 -5.30 -63.84 4.02
CA VAL A 32 -4.99 -64.33 5.37
C VAL A 32 -5.22 -65.84 5.46
N ALA A 33 -6.35 -66.34 4.94
CA ALA A 33 -6.64 -67.77 4.92
C ALA A 33 -5.58 -68.56 4.12
N TYR A 34 -5.18 -68.06 2.95
CA TYR A 34 -4.13 -68.67 2.13
C TYR A 34 -2.78 -68.77 2.87
N TYR A 35 -2.27 -67.64 3.38
CA TYR A 35 -0.99 -67.64 4.09
C TYR A 35 -1.04 -68.40 5.41
N GLN A 36 -2.21 -68.50 6.05
CA GLN A 36 -2.37 -69.27 7.27
C GLN A 36 -2.20 -70.77 7.00
N VAL A 37 -2.81 -71.28 5.92
CA VAL A 37 -2.64 -72.67 5.49
C VAL A 37 -1.19 -72.93 5.08
N LEU A 38 -0.58 -72.03 4.30
CA LEU A 38 0.82 -72.15 3.88
C LEU A 38 1.80 -72.15 5.06
N ALA A 39 1.58 -71.27 6.05
CA ALA A 39 2.37 -71.23 7.27
C ALA A 39 2.26 -72.53 8.07
N GLN A 40 1.07 -73.13 8.10
CA GLN A 40 0.85 -74.42 8.77
C GLN A 40 1.59 -75.56 8.07
N GLU A 41 1.54 -75.62 6.74
CA GLU A 41 2.29 -76.59 5.95
C GLU A 41 3.81 -76.48 6.20
N LYS A 42 4.36 -75.26 6.07
CA LYS A 42 5.80 -75.01 6.27
C LYS A 42 6.25 -75.22 7.71
N ARG A 43 5.37 -74.99 8.68
CA ARG A 43 5.64 -75.29 10.10
C ARG A 43 5.77 -76.80 10.33
N GLN A 44 4.91 -77.61 9.70
CA GLN A 44 5.02 -79.08 9.77
C GLN A 44 6.30 -79.57 9.08
N GLU A 45 6.62 -79.01 7.91
CA GLU A 45 7.83 -79.35 7.16
C GLU A 45 9.12 -79.04 7.95
N ALA A 46 9.24 -77.82 8.47
CA ALA A 46 10.38 -77.42 9.30
C ALA A 46 10.45 -78.23 10.60
N GLY A 47 9.31 -78.49 11.26
CA GLY A 47 9.23 -79.31 12.46
C GLY A 47 9.71 -80.75 12.23
N ARG A 48 9.39 -81.34 11.07
CA ARG A 48 9.87 -82.67 10.68
C ARG A 48 11.39 -82.68 10.43
N ARG A 49 11.91 -81.70 9.67
CA ARG A 49 13.36 -81.58 9.37
C ARG A 49 14.19 -81.33 10.64
N ASN A 50 13.69 -80.51 11.56
CA ASN A 50 14.33 -80.27 12.86
C ASN A 50 14.40 -81.55 13.73
N ARG A 51 13.43 -82.46 13.64
CA ARG A 51 13.44 -83.75 14.38
C ARG A 51 14.40 -84.79 13.78
N LEU A 52 14.58 -84.81 12.46
CA LEU A 52 15.49 -85.74 11.77
C LEU A 52 16.97 -85.44 12.09
N GLY A 53 17.29 -84.17 12.37
CA GLY A 53 18.61 -83.73 12.86
C GLY A 53 19.74 -83.85 11.81
N VAL A 54 20.96 -83.47 12.23
CA VAL A 54 22.15 -83.38 11.34
C VAL A 54 22.69 -84.76 10.91
N GLN A 55 22.15 -85.86 11.45
CA GLN A 55 22.55 -87.22 11.08
C GLN A 55 21.95 -87.67 9.74
N ALA A 56 20.81 -87.10 9.33
CA ALA A 56 20.11 -87.47 8.10
C ALA A 56 20.00 -86.32 7.07
N MET A 57 20.36 -85.09 7.44
CA MET A 57 20.28 -83.89 6.59
C MET A 57 21.42 -82.91 6.89
N SER A 58 21.74 -82.03 5.93
CA SER A 58 22.74 -80.98 6.15
C SER A 58 22.21 -79.87 7.07
N ARG A 59 23.11 -79.18 7.80
CA ARG A 59 22.72 -78.01 8.62
C ARG A 59 22.09 -76.91 7.77
N GLU A 60 22.60 -76.73 6.56
CA GLU A 60 22.10 -75.72 5.62
C GLU A 60 20.64 -75.94 5.23
N GLU A 61 20.23 -77.19 4.95
CA GLU A 61 18.85 -77.51 4.59
C GLU A 61 17.85 -77.32 5.75
N ILE A 62 18.32 -77.49 6.99
CA ILE A 62 17.53 -77.24 8.20
C ILE A 62 17.34 -75.73 8.39
N ASP A 63 18.42 -74.96 8.27
CA ASP A 63 18.38 -73.50 8.38
C ASP A 63 17.55 -72.87 7.25
N GLN A 64 17.68 -73.38 6.01
CA GLN A 64 16.84 -72.96 4.88
C GLN A 64 15.35 -73.20 5.16
N ALA A 65 14.96 -74.37 5.68
CA ALA A 65 13.56 -74.66 6.01
C ALA A 65 13.02 -73.75 7.13
N ASN A 66 13.82 -73.47 8.16
CA ASN A 66 13.46 -72.54 9.23
C ASN A 66 13.34 -71.09 8.71
N ASN A 67 14.23 -70.65 7.82
CA ASN A 67 14.17 -69.33 7.19
C ASN A 67 12.95 -69.17 6.29
N VAL A 68 12.58 -70.21 5.53
CA VAL A 68 11.36 -70.22 4.71
C VAL A 68 10.12 -70.13 5.61
N LEU A 69 10.06 -70.88 6.72
CA LEU A 69 8.98 -70.76 7.69
C LEU A 69 8.87 -69.33 8.25
N GLN A 70 9.97 -68.72 8.68
CA GLN A 70 9.98 -67.34 9.18
C GLN A 70 9.48 -66.36 8.11
N THR A 71 9.92 -66.52 6.87
CA THR A 71 9.48 -65.69 5.74
C THR A 71 7.96 -65.76 5.55
N VAL A 72 7.38 -66.97 5.57
CA VAL A 72 5.93 -67.15 5.43
C VAL A 72 5.16 -66.62 6.65
N LEU A 73 5.71 -66.73 7.86
CA LEU A 73 5.10 -66.11 9.05
C LEU A 73 5.05 -64.58 8.95
N HIS A 74 6.10 -63.94 8.42
CA HIS A 74 6.08 -62.50 8.16
C HIS A 74 5.09 -62.12 7.05
N GLN A 75 4.92 -62.95 6.03
CA GLN A 75 3.89 -62.76 5.00
C GLN A 75 2.48 -62.87 5.58
N LEU A 76 2.23 -63.85 6.47
CA LEU A 76 0.97 -63.97 7.20
C LEU A 76 0.69 -62.73 8.06
N ALA A 77 1.69 -62.24 8.81
CA ALA A 77 1.56 -61.03 9.61
C ALA A 77 1.23 -59.80 8.76
N LYS A 78 1.85 -59.67 7.57
CA LYS A 78 1.53 -58.61 6.60
C LYS A 78 0.09 -58.73 6.07
N ALA A 79 -0.36 -59.94 5.74
CA ALA A 79 -1.73 -60.18 5.29
C ALA A 79 -2.75 -59.83 6.39
N GLN A 80 -2.48 -60.19 7.65
CA GLN A 80 -3.32 -59.83 8.79
C GLN A 80 -3.43 -58.30 8.96
N ALA A 81 -2.32 -57.58 8.88
CA ALA A 81 -2.32 -56.12 8.93
C ALA A 81 -3.12 -55.49 7.77
N THR A 82 -3.08 -56.11 6.58
CA THR A 82 -3.83 -55.65 5.40
C THR A 82 -5.34 -55.87 5.60
N ARG A 83 -5.75 -57.01 6.16
CA ARG A 83 -7.14 -57.29 6.55
C ARG A 83 -7.64 -56.29 7.58
N ASP A 84 -6.85 -56.02 8.62
CA ASP A 84 -7.21 -55.06 9.68
C ASP A 84 -7.38 -53.64 9.13
N LEU A 85 -6.54 -53.25 8.16
CA LEU A 85 -6.67 -51.98 7.45
C LEU A 85 -7.95 -51.92 6.61
N ALA A 86 -8.24 -52.96 5.82
CA ALA A 86 -9.45 -53.03 5.01
C ALA A 86 -10.73 -53.01 5.87
N LYS A 87 -10.69 -53.66 7.03
CA LYS A 87 -11.77 -53.64 8.02
C LYS A 87 -11.99 -52.23 8.58
N LEU A 88 -10.91 -51.55 8.96
CA LEU A 88 -10.98 -50.18 9.47
C LEU A 88 -11.51 -49.19 8.41
N ASP A 89 -11.10 -49.37 7.16
CA ASP A 89 -11.61 -48.56 6.05
C ASP A 89 -13.11 -48.77 5.82
N LEU A 90 -13.59 -50.02 5.92
CA LEU A 90 -15.02 -50.32 5.87
C LEU A 90 -15.79 -49.68 7.04
N GLU A 91 -15.27 -49.76 8.28
CA GLU A 91 -15.88 -49.12 9.44
C GLU A 91 -15.96 -47.59 9.28
N ARG A 92 -14.93 -46.98 8.68
CA ARG A 92 -14.86 -45.54 8.40
C ARG A 92 -15.74 -45.06 7.24
N THR A 93 -16.42 -45.97 6.52
CA THR A 93 -17.46 -45.57 5.56
C THR A 93 -18.69 -44.97 6.23
N VAL A 94 -18.93 -45.29 7.51
CA VAL A 94 -20.04 -44.75 8.30
C VAL A 94 -19.54 -43.55 9.10
N ILE A 95 -19.82 -42.34 8.60
CA ILE A 95 -19.39 -41.11 9.25
C ILE A 95 -20.35 -40.77 10.39
N ARG A 96 -19.82 -40.73 11.61
CA ARG A 96 -20.56 -40.45 12.85
C ARG A 96 -20.14 -39.13 13.47
N ALA A 97 -21.05 -38.49 14.20
CA ALA A 97 -20.75 -37.26 14.91
C ALA A 97 -19.80 -37.51 16.10
N PRO A 98 -18.65 -36.82 16.20
CA PRO A 98 -17.70 -37.03 17.29
C PRO A 98 -18.17 -36.47 18.66
N ALA A 99 -19.17 -35.58 18.68
CA ALA A 99 -19.72 -34.97 19.89
C ALA A 99 -21.16 -34.48 19.65
N ASP A 100 -21.86 -34.14 20.74
CA ASP A 100 -23.14 -33.44 20.66
C ASP A 100 -22.95 -32.02 20.10
N GLY A 101 -23.73 -31.62 19.10
CA GLY A 101 -23.55 -30.32 18.45
C GLY A 101 -24.53 -30.04 17.32
N TRP A 102 -24.43 -28.85 16.73
CA TRP A 102 -25.19 -28.47 15.55
C TRP A 102 -24.38 -28.76 14.29
N VAL A 103 -24.99 -29.44 13.33
CA VAL A 103 -24.42 -29.61 11.99
C VAL A 103 -24.66 -28.34 11.20
N THR A 104 -23.63 -27.76 10.61
CA THR A 104 -23.73 -26.55 9.78
C THR A 104 -23.02 -26.75 8.45
N ASN A 105 -23.49 -26.03 7.42
CA ASN A 105 -22.88 -26.02 6.09
C ASN A 105 -22.83 -27.43 5.46
N LEU A 106 -23.95 -28.16 5.56
CA LEU A 106 -24.12 -29.48 4.94
C LEU A 106 -24.22 -29.33 3.41
N ASN A 107 -23.07 -29.25 2.74
CA ASN A 107 -22.98 -29.09 1.28
C ASN A 107 -22.66 -30.41 0.57
N VAL A 108 -23.20 -31.52 1.09
CA VAL A 108 -23.03 -32.84 0.49
C VAL A 108 -24.39 -33.40 0.13
N TYR A 109 -24.59 -33.67 -1.15
CA TYR A 109 -25.81 -34.27 -1.68
C TYR A 109 -25.62 -35.77 -1.94
N ALA A 110 -26.72 -36.51 -1.91
CA ALA A 110 -26.70 -37.94 -2.20
C ALA A 110 -26.20 -38.18 -3.63
N GLY A 111 -25.16 -39.00 -3.77
CA GLY A 111 -24.52 -39.32 -5.06
C GLY A 111 -23.26 -38.51 -5.38
N GLU A 112 -22.90 -37.51 -4.57
CA GLU A 112 -21.65 -36.77 -4.76
C GLU A 112 -20.42 -37.58 -4.36
N PHE A 113 -19.33 -37.40 -5.11
CA PHE A 113 -18.06 -38.07 -4.87
C PHE A 113 -17.20 -37.29 -3.87
N ILE A 114 -16.80 -37.92 -2.77
CA ILE A 114 -16.01 -37.31 -1.69
C ILE A 114 -14.60 -37.92 -1.66
N THR A 115 -13.58 -37.06 -1.63
CA THR A 115 -12.18 -37.48 -1.54
C THR A 115 -11.71 -37.67 -0.08
N ARG A 116 -10.76 -38.58 0.15
CA ARG A 116 -10.15 -38.75 1.48
C ARG A 116 -9.44 -37.46 1.90
N GLY A 117 -9.79 -36.94 3.09
CA GLY A 117 -9.17 -35.75 3.66
C GLY A 117 -9.89 -34.42 3.36
N SER A 118 -10.94 -34.41 2.53
CA SER A 118 -11.77 -33.22 2.33
C SER A 118 -12.80 -33.05 3.46
N THR A 119 -13.05 -31.80 3.88
CA THR A 119 -14.07 -31.45 4.87
C THR A 119 -15.47 -31.51 4.24
N ALA A 120 -16.28 -32.49 4.65
CA ALA A 120 -17.64 -32.67 4.14
C ALA A 120 -18.72 -31.93 4.97
N VAL A 121 -18.54 -31.85 6.29
CA VAL A 121 -19.54 -31.31 7.24
C VAL A 121 -18.84 -30.57 8.37
N ALA A 122 -19.39 -29.42 8.79
CA ALA A 122 -18.95 -28.73 10.00
C ALA A 122 -19.88 -29.06 11.18
N LEU A 123 -19.30 -29.31 12.36
CA LEU A 123 -20.03 -29.57 13.60
C LEU A 123 -19.64 -28.53 14.66
N VAL A 124 -20.61 -27.74 15.11
CA VAL A 124 -20.44 -26.80 16.22
C VAL A 124 -20.82 -27.50 17.52
N LYS A 125 -19.83 -27.80 18.36
CA LYS A 125 -20.03 -28.52 19.63
C LYS A 125 -20.94 -27.74 20.59
N LYS A 126 -21.92 -28.42 21.18
CA LYS A 126 -22.82 -27.83 22.18
C LYS A 126 -22.05 -27.40 23.43
N ASN A 127 -22.50 -26.30 24.06
CA ASN A 127 -21.94 -25.73 25.30
C ASN A 127 -20.45 -25.33 25.20
N SER A 128 -19.98 -24.99 24.01
CA SER A 128 -18.57 -24.61 23.77
C SER A 128 -18.40 -23.15 23.31
N PHE A 129 -19.46 -22.32 23.37
CA PHE A 129 -19.36 -20.94 22.92
C PHE A 129 -18.51 -20.10 23.89
N TYR A 130 -17.64 -19.29 23.30
CA TYR A 130 -16.82 -18.31 23.99
C TYR A 130 -16.82 -17.01 23.17
N VAL A 131 -16.46 -15.91 23.83
CA VAL A 131 -16.30 -14.61 23.18
C VAL A 131 -14.82 -14.31 23.05
N GLN A 132 -14.41 -13.92 21.85
CA GLN A 132 -13.05 -13.46 21.57
C GLN A 132 -13.08 -11.94 21.42
N ALA A 133 -12.51 -11.24 22.40
CA ALA A 133 -12.50 -9.80 22.46
C ALA A 133 -11.11 -9.26 22.10
N TYR A 134 -11.04 -8.39 21.09
CA TYR A 134 -9.79 -7.79 20.60
C TYR A 134 -9.49 -6.48 21.34
N MET A 135 -8.74 -6.56 22.44
CA MET A 135 -8.43 -5.42 23.31
C MET A 135 -7.19 -4.67 22.81
N GLU A 136 -7.14 -3.34 22.96
CA GLU A 136 -5.92 -2.58 22.62
C GLU A 136 -4.78 -2.94 23.58
N GLU A 137 -3.57 -3.09 23.06
CA GLU A 137 -2.35 -3.33 23.83
C GLU A 137 -2.20 -2.30 24.96
N THR A 138 -2.49 -1.02 24.68
CA THR A 138 -2.43 0.07 25.65
C THR A 138 -3.45 -0.05 26.79
N LYS A 139 -4.47 -0.91 26.66
CA LYS A 139 -5.54 -1.12 27.65
C LYS A 139 -5.43 -2.46 28.37
N LEU A 140 -4.39 -3.25 28.09
CA LEU A 140 -4.18 -4.57 28.71
C LEU A 140 -3.93 -4.50 30.21
N GLU A 141 -3.43 -3.38 30.74
CA GLU A 141 -3.21 -3.20 32.18
C GLU A 141 -4.50 -3.44 33.00
N GLY A 142 -5.65 -3.08 32.43
CA GLY A 142 -6.98 -3.29 33.01
C GLY A 142 -7.58 -4.69 32.77
N VAL A 143 -6.85 -5.61 32.14
CA VAL A 143 -7.33 -6.94 31.78
C VAL A 143 -6.48 -8.01 32.45
N ARG A 144 -7.07 -8.79 33.35
CA ARG A 144 -6.42 -9.94 33.96
C ARG A 144 -7.30 -11.19 33.84
N PRO A 145 -6.69 -12.39 33.71
CA PRO A 145 -7.43 -13.64 33.90
C PRO A 145 -8.22 -13.62 35.21
N GLY A 146 -9.48 -14.07 35.15
CA GLY A 146 -10.42 -14.04 36.27
C GLY A 146 -11.26 -12.77 36.42
N TYR A 147 -11.03 -11.72 35.62
CA TYR A 147 -11.87 -10.51 35.66
C TYR A 147 -13.24 -10.74 35.03
N ARG A 148 -14.23 -9.99 35.52
CA ARG A 148 -15.61 -10.03 35.07
C ARG A 148 -15.80 -9.17 33.83
N ALA A 149 -16.66 -9.64 32.93
CA ALA A 149 -16.95 -9.00 31.65
C ALA A 149 -18.46 -8.99 31.36
N GLU A 150 -18.93 -7.84 30.90
CA GLU A 150 -20.26 -7.64 30.32
C GLU A 150 -20.15 -7.71 28.81
N ILE A 151 -21.01 -8.52 28.20
CA ILE A 151 -21.02 -8.79 26.77
C ILE A 151 -22.40 -8.42 26.24
N THR A 152 -22.47 -7.52 25.27
CA THR A 152 -23.73 -7.13 24.61
C THR A 152 -23.67 -7.50 23.14
N PRO A 153 -24.40 -8.53 22.69
CA PRO A 153 -24.50 -8.88 21.27
C PRO A 153 -25.00 -7.68 20.45
N LEU A 154 -24.43 -7.47 19.26
CA LEU A 154 -24.81 -6.36 18.41
C LEU A 154 -26.28 -6.49 17.98
N GLY A 155 -27.06 -5.43 18.19
CA GLY A 155 -28.51 -5.44 17.91
C GLY A 155 -29.38 -6.01 19.04
N SER A 156 -28.79 -6.42 20.17
CA SER A 156 -29.51 -6.86 21.37
C SER A 156 -29.33 -5.88 22.53
N ASN A 157 -30.37 -5.73 23.36
CA ASN A 157 -30.30 -5.01 24.63
C ASN A 157 -29.98 -5.94 25.82
N ARG A 158 -29.84 -7.25 25.60
CA ARG A 158 -29.49 -8.21 26.66
C ARG A 158 -27.99 -8.22 26.91
N VAL A 159 -27.59 -8.07 28.17
CA VAL A 159 -26.21 -8.17 28.61
C VAL A 159 -25.96 -9.58 29.13
N LEU A 160 -25.02 -10.28 28.50
CA LEU A 160 -24.50 -11.55 28.94
C LEU A 160 -23.32 -11.31 29.89
N LYS A 161 -23.18 -12.16 30.90
CA LYS A 161 -22.07 -12.13 31.84
C LYS A 161 -21.04 -13.20 31.47
N GLY A 162 -19.77 -12.85 31.64
CA GLY A 162 -18.66 -13.77 31.42
C GLY A 162 -17.45 -13.43 32.27
N THR A 163 -16.48 -14.34 32.22
CA THR A 163 -15.20 -14.20 32.93
C THR A 163 -14.06 -14.29 31.93
N VAL A 164 -13.07 -13.41 32.05
CA VAL A 164 -11.83 -13.47 31.28
C VAL A 164 -11.11 -14.77 31.62
N ASP A 165 -11.01 -15.65 30.62
CA ASP A 165 -10.42 -16.98 30.77
C ASP A 165 -8.90 -16.88 30.55
N SER A 166 -8.50 -16.32 29.40
CA SER A 166 -7.10 -16.17 29.02
C SER A 166 -6.87 -14.93 28.17
N VAL A 167 -5.66 -14.38 28.30
CA VAL A 167 -5.12 -13.32 27.44
C VAL A 167 -4.03 -13.97 26.59
N ALA A 168 -4.04 -13.75 25.28
CA ALA A 168 -3.02 -14.34 24.41
C ALA A 168 -1.62 -13.82 24.80
N ALA A 169 -0.67 -14.75 24.95
CA ALA A 169 0.71 -14.44 25.36
C ALA A 169 1.59 -13.90 24.21
N GLY A 170 1.11 -13.98 22.96
CA GLY A 170 1.80 -13.49 21.78
C GLY A 170 0.80 -13.17 20.67
N VAL A 171 1.07 -12.09 19.94
CA VAL A 171 0.30 -11.66 18.76
C VAL A 171 1.29 -11.44 17.63
N THR A 172 0.96 -11.98 16.45
CA THR A 172 1.81 -11.79 15.27
C THR A 172 1.54 -10.43 14.65
N ASN A 173 2.60 -9.74 14.22
CA ASN A 173 2.44 -8.49 13.47
C ASN A 173 1.89 -8.84 12.07
N ALA A 174 0.91 -8.09 11.56
CA ALA A 174 0.28 -8.37 10.25
C ALA A 174 1.27 -8.40 9.07
N SER A 175 2.50 -7.92 9.28
CA SER A 175 3.61 -7.95 8.32
C SER A 175 4.38 -9.27 8.25
N SER A 176 4.09 -10.26 9.11
CA SER A 176 4.63 -11.63 9.01
C SER A 176 3.49 -12.59 8.65
N THR A 177 3.58 -13.27 7.52
CA THR A 177 2.58 -14.24 7.07
C THR A 177 2.36 -15.35 8.10
N SER A 178 1.13 -15.88 8.10
CA SER A 178 0.57 -16.89 9.00
C SER A 178 1.53 -18.05 9.30
N ASP A 179 1.95 -18.16 10.56
CA ASP A 179 2.69 -19.33 11.03
C ASP A 179 1.72 -20.52 11.10
N ALA A 180 2.09 -21.65 10.50
CA ALA A 180 1.29 -22.90 10.44
C ALA A 180 0.97 -23.50 11.82
N LYS A 181 1.49 -22.90 12.90
CA LYS A 181 1.29 -23.27 14.31
C LYS A 181 0.10 -22.57 14.99
N GLY A 182 -0.70 -21.78 14.29
CA GLY A 182 -2.01 -21.31 14.78
C GLY A 182 -1.95 -20.19 15.84
N MET A 183 -0.91 -19.36 15.83
CA MET A 183 -0.89 -18.12 16.63
C MET A 183 -1.90 -17.10 16.08
N ALA A 184 -2.48 -16.27 16.96
CA ALA A 184 -3.52 -15.33 16.55
C ALA A 184 -2.96 -14.20 15.65
N THR A 185 -3.57 -14.03 14.47
CA THR A 185 -3.25 -12.98 13.48
C THR A 185 -4.32 -11.89 13.51
N ILE A 186 -3.90 -10.63 13.44
CA ILE A 186 -4.79 -9.45 13.54
C ILE A 186 -4.41 -8.48 12.43
N ASP A 187 -5.36 -8.10 11.58
CA ASP A 187 -5.14 -7.15 10.48
C ASP A 187 -4.83 -5.74 10.98
N SER A 188 -3.69 -5.19 10.55
CA SER A 188 -3.31 -3.78 10.73
C SER A 188 -3.07 -3.13 9.37
N ASN A 189 -4.01 -2.32 8.89
CA ASN A 189 -4.03 -1.82 7.51
C ASN A 189 -3.23 -0.52 7.25
N LEU A 190 -2.33 -0.05 8.14
CA LEU A 190 -1.64 1.24 7.98
C LEU A 190 -0.18 1.22 8.51
N GLU A 191 0.81 1.10 7.61
CA GLU A 191 2.24 0.82 7.91
C GLU A 191 3.09 1.97 8.51
N TRP A 192 2.62 3.23 8.56
CA TRP A 192 3.45 4.37 9.03
C TRP A 192 2.96 5.04 10.32
N VAL A 193 1.89 4.51 10.92
CA VAL A 193 1.45 4.82 12.30
C VAL A 193 1.46 3.50 13.06
N ARG A 194 2.23 3.41 14.15
CA ARG A 194 2.12 2.28 15.08
C ARG A 194 0.76 2.37 15.77
N LEU A 195 -0.27 1.77 15.18
CA LEU A 195 -1.54 1.53 15.85
C LEU A 195 -1.28 0.51 16.97
N ALA A 196 -1.88 0.73 18.15
CA ALA A 196 -1.81 -0.23 19.24
C ALA A 196 -2.27 -1.59 18.71
N GLN A 197 -1.46 -2.63 18.91
CA GLN A 197 -1.85 -3.96 18.50
C GLN A 197 -3.12 -4.35 19.26
N ARG A 198 -3.98 -5.13 18.62
CA ARG A 198 -5.09 -5.74 19.34
C ARG A 198 -4.57 -7.05 19.92
N VAL A 199 -4.93 -7.35 21.16
CA VAL A 199 -4.59 -8.61 21.82
C VAL A 199 -5.88 -9.37 22.04
N PRO A 200 -5.99 -10.61 21.51
CA PRO A 200 -7.19 -11.40 21.67
C PRO A 200 -7.28 -11.90 23.12
N VAL A 201 -8.41 -11.60 23.74
CA VAL A 201 -8.79 -12.01 25.09
C VAL A 201 -9.96 -12.96 24.97
N ARG A 202 -9.80 -14.19 25.46
CA ARG A 202 -10.86 -15.19 25.47
C ARG A 202 -11.69 -15.01 26.74
N ILE A 203 -13.00 -14.91 26.57
CA ILE A 203 -13.97 -14.72 27.64
C ILE A 203 -14.93 -15.90 27.63
N ARG A 204 -14.99 -16.61 28.75
CA ARG A 204 -15.92 -17.70 28.97
C ARG A 204 -17.26 -17.12 29.42
N LEU A 205 -18.33 -17.51 28.74
CA LEU A 205 -19.69 -17.15 29.14
C LEU A 205 -20.09 -17.92 30.41
N ASP A 206 -20.79 -17.26 31.34
CA ASP A 206 -21.29 -17.92 32.54
C ASP A 206 -22.46 -18.86 32.21
N GLU A 207 -23.33 -18.44 31.28
CA GLU A 207 -24.49 -19.21 30.82
C GLU A 207 -24.47 -19.36 29.29
N GLN A 208 -24.68 -20.59 28.81
CA GLN A 208 -24.68 -20.92 27.39
C GLN A 208 -26.10 -20.78 26.83
N GLN A 209 -26.29 -19.86 25.88
CA GLN A 209 -27.62 -19.44 25.38
C GLN A 209 -28.08 -20.26 24.16
N GLY A 210 -27.47 -21.43 23.91
CA GLY A 210 -27.76 -22.28 22.75
C GLY A 210 -27.42 -21.61 21.41
N ASN A 211 -28.19 -21.93 20.35
CA ASN A 211 -28.01 -21.39 19.00
C ASN A 211 -28.78 -20.07 18.76
N LEU A 212 -29.15 -19.33 19.82
CA LEU A 212 -29.84 -18.05 19.68
C LEU A 212 -28.95 -16.99 19.00
N TRP A 213 -27.65 -17.03 19.32
CA TRP A 213 -26.61 -16.25 18.64
C TRP A 213 -25.61 -17.22 18.02
N PRO A 214 -25.58 -17.38 16.68
CA PRO A 214 -24.66 -18.32 16.05
C PRO A 214 -23.21 -17.89 16.24
N ALA A 215 -22.29 -18.86 16.16
CA ALA A 215 -20.86 -18.58 16.17
C ALA A 215 -20.50 -17.57 15.06
N GLY A 216 -19.78 -16.51 15.41
CA GLY A 216 -19.49 -15.38 14.52
C GLY A 216 -20.32 -14.12 14.78
N THR A 217 -21.30 -14.16 15.69
CA THR A 217 -22.05 -12.97 16.10
C THR A 217 -21.11 -11.92 16.72
N THR A 218 -21.19 -10.68 16.24
CA THR A 218 -20.41 -9.56 16.79
C THR A 218 -21.01 -9.09 18.11
N ALA A 219 -20.17 -8.79 19.11
CA ALA A 219 -20.60 -8.27 20.40
C ALA A 219 -19.68 -7.15 20.89
N THR A 220 -20.25 -6.24 21.69
CA THR A 220 -19.47 -5.26 22.45
C THR A 220 -19.12 -5.85 23.80
N VAL A 221 -17.85 -5.75 24.20
CA VAL A 221 -17.34 -6.31 25.45
C VAL A 221 -16.80 -5.19 26.34
N VAL A 222 -17.20 -5.21 27.61
CA VAL A 222 -16.71 -4.28 28.64
C VAL A 222 -16.20 -5.10 29.82
N ILE A 223 -14.93 -4.92 30.20
CA ILE A 223 -14.33 -5.58 31.36
C ILE A 223 -14.57 -4.71 32.59
N THR A 224 -15.23 -5.25 33.61
CA THR A 224 -15.67 -4.52 34.81
C THR A 224 -14.69 -4.63 35.98
N GLY A 225 -13.70 -5.55 35.90
CA GLY A 225 -12.65 -5.73 36.91
C GLY A 225 -12.84 -7.00 37.75
N LYS A 226 -12.50 -6.96 39.04
CA LYS A 226 -12.54 -8.14 39.93
C LYS A 226 -13.95 -8.62 40.30
N GLN A 227 -14.94 -7.72 40.24
CA GLN A 227 -16.32 -8.01 40.60
C GLN A 227 -17.26 -7.56 39.48
N ASP A 228 -18.46 -8.14 39.46
CA ASP A 228 -19.53 -7.63 38.62
C ASP A 228 -19.82 -6.19 39.04
N ARG A 229 -20.11 -5.32 38.06
CA ARG A 229 -20.41 -3.93 38.33
C ARG A 229 -21.72 -3.83 39.12
N ASP A 230 -21.69 -3.03 40.18
CA ASP A 230 -22.84 -2.83 41.05
C ASP A 230 -23.89 -1.95 40.35
N ALA A 231 -25.07 -2.50 40.04
CA ALA A 231 -26.11 -1.84 39.25
C ALA A 231 -26.75 -0.63 39.98
N SER A 232 -26.50 -0.52 41.29
CA SER A 232 -26.95 0.59 42.15
C SER A 232 -26.22 1.91 41.86
N GLN A 233 -24.98 1.86 41.33
CA GLN A 233 -24.15 3.04 41.03
C GLN A 233 -24.23 3.51 39.56
N ASP A 234 -25.17 2.95 38.77
CA ASP A 234 -25.29 3.31 37.36
C ASP A 234 -26.01 4.66 37.14
N SER A 235 -25.44 5.51 36.29
CA SER A 235 -26.00 6.82 35.94
C SER A 235 -27.41 6.72 35.36
N PHE A 236 -28.30 7.65 35.73
CA PHE A 236 -29.70 7.77 35.29
C PHE A 236 -29.91 7.56 33.77
N PHE A 237 -28.97 7.99 32.93
CA PHE A 237 -29.02 7.87 31.47
C PHE A 237 -28.87 6.44 30.92
N ARG A 238 -28.34 5.48 31.68
CA ARG A 238 -28.24 4.07 31.25
C ARG A 238 -29.50 3.28 31.61
N LYS A 239 -30.21 3.67 32.68
CA LYS A 239 -31.52 3.11 33.06
C LYS A 239 -32.62 3.46 32.05
N THR A 240 -32.45 4.51 31.25
CA THR A 240 -33.44 5.00 30.28
C THR A 240 -33.20 4.55 28.83
N GLY A 241 -32.18 3.72 28.57
CA GLY A 241 -32.02 3.05 27.26
C GLY A 241 -31.61 3.94 26.07
N ALA A 242 -31.03 5.13 26.29
CA ALA A 242 -30.57 6.00 25.21
C ALA A 242 -29.08 5.74 24.82
N PRO A 243 -28.67 5.90 23.54
CA PRO A 243 -27.36 5.49 23.04
C PRO A 243 -26.24 6.49 23.42
N ALA A 244 -25.78 6.44 24.68
CA ALA A 244 -24.74 7.33 25.22
C ALA A 244 -23.28 6.92 24.89
N ALA A 245 -23.06 5.72 24.34
CA ALA A 245 -21.71 5.22 24.05
C ALA A 245 -20.98 6.01 22.93
N ARG A 246 -21.73 6.63 22.00
CA ARG A 246 -21.14 7.48 20.93
C ARG A 246 -20.59 8.80 21.47
N ILE A 247 -21.22 9.39 22.48
CA ILE A 247 -20.84 10.73 22.97
C ILE A 247 -19.64 10.64 23.93
N ARG A 248 -19.57 9.61 24.78
CA ARG A 248 -18.43 9.41 25.70
C ARG A 248 -17.11 9.11 24.99
N LEU A 249 -17.16 8.40 23.86
CA LEU A 249 -15.96 8.07 23.06
C LEU A 249 -15.42 9.31 22.31
N ILE A 250 -16.30 10.25 21.95
CA ILE A 250 -15.93 11.55 21.39
C ILE A 250 -15.21 12.40 22.45
N VAL A 251 -15.70 12.42 23.69
CA VAL A 251 -15.12 13.24 24.77
C VAL A 251 -13.79 12.68 25.30
N MET A 252 -13.65 11.37 25.48
CA MET A 252 -12.38 10.77 25.96
C MET A 252 -11.27 10.75 24.90
N GLY A 253 -11.61 10.72 23.61
CA GLY A 253 -10.66 10.84 22.50
C GLY A 253 -10.14 12.26 22.25
N ILE A 254 -10.67 13.26 22.97
CA ILE A 254 -10.18 14.64 22.97
C ILE A 254 -9.03 14.84 23.95
N PHE A 255 -8.89 14.03 25.01
CA PHE A 255 -7.93 14.28 26.10
C PHE A 255 -6.61 13.50 26.05
N SER A 256 -6.45 12.51 25.16
CA SER A 256 -5.14 11.88 24.88
C SER A 256 -4.52 12.51 23.63
N ILE A 257 -4.02 13.74 23.76
CA ILE A 257 -3.36 14.46 22.67
C ILE A 257 -1.85 14.27 22.84
N ALA A 258 -1.20 13.55 21.92
CA ALA A 258 0.26 13.49 21.90
C ALA A 258 0.87 14.89 21.73
N ASN A 259 2.00 15.17 22.38
CA ASN A 259 2.62 16.50 22.43
C ASN A 259 2.91 17.10 21.02
N GLN A 260 3.14 16.23 20.03
CA GLN A 260 3.34 16.59 18.62
C GLN A 260 2.09 17.19 17.96
N HIS A 261 0.90 16.83 18.44
CA HIS A 261 -0.35 17.34 17.89
C HIS A 261 -0.65 18.77 18.35
N ILE A 262 -0.34 19.06 19.62
CA ILE A 262 -0.54 20.38 20.22
C ILE A 262 0.32 21.42 19.49
N ARG A 263 1.59 21.11 19.23
CA ARG A 263 2.53 22.04 18.58
C ARG A 263 2.03 22.53 17.23
N PHE A 264 1.58 21.61 16.38
CA PHE A 264 1.04 21.96 15.07
C PHE A 264 -0.27 22.76 15.18
N ALA A 265 -1.16 22.38 16.10
CA ALA A 265 -2.41 23.10 16.32
C ALA A 265 -2.16 24.57 16.71
N VAL A 266 -1.19 24.82 17.61
CA VAL A 266 -0.76 26.18 17.98
C VAL A 266 -0.17 26.92 16.77
N LYS A 267 0.69 26.26 16.00
CA LYS A 267 1.29 26.84 14.78
C LYS A 267 0.23 27.22 13.74
N LEU A 268 -0.77 26.38 13.50
CA LEU A 268 -1.87 26.65 12.58
C LEU A 268 -2.73 27.82 13.08
N ALA A 269 -3.07 27.83 14.36
CA ALA A 269 -3.80 28.93 14.98
C ALA A 269 -3.05 30.27 14.85
N CYS A 270 -1.74 30.26 15.12
CA CYS A 270 -0.89 31.44 14.96
C CYS A 270 -0.84 31.93 13.50
N ALA A 271 -0.72 31.03 12.53
CA ALA A 271 -0.72 31.38 11.10
C ALA A 271 -2.04 32.06 10.68
N ILE A 272 -3.18 31.55 11.15
CA ILE A 272 -4.52 32.10 10.89
C ILE A 272 -4.65 33.50 11.49
N VAL A 273 -4.26 33.66 12.77
CA VAL A 273 -4.33 34.95 13.48
C VAL A 273 -3.43 35.99 12.83
N LEU A 274 -2.19 35.64 12.49
CA LEU A 274 -1.26 36.56 11.83
C LEU A 274 -1.78 36.99 10.46
N ALA A 275 -2.33 36.07 9.66
CA ALA A 275 -2.91 36.39 8.35
C ALA A 275 -4.11 37.35 8.48
N LEU A 276 -4.97 37.12 9.47
CA LEU A 276 -6.11 37.99 9.73
C LEU A 276 -5.67 39.37 10.23
N PHE A 277 -4.72 39.41 11.17
CA PHE A 277 -4.22 40.64 11.76
C PHE A 277 -3.60 41.55 10.71
N ILE A 278 -2.71 40.98 9.88
CA ILE A 278 -2.07 41.72 8.79
C ILE A 278 -3.08 42.11 7.71
N GLY A 279 -4.05 41.24 7.40
CA GLY A 279 -5.10 41.52 6.41
C GLY A 279 -5.98 42.73 6.79
N PHE A 280 -6.41 42.81 8.05
CA PHE A 280 -7.14 43.98 8.54
C PHE A 280 -6.25 45.22 8.66
N HIS A 281 -4.98 45.07 9.03
CA HIS A 281 -4.05 46.20 9.12
C HIS A 281 -3.80 46.86 7.76
N PHE A 282 -3.72 46.08 6.68
CA PHE A 282 -3.63 46.59 5.31
C PHE A 282 -4.98 46.97 4.69
N GLN A 283 -6.07 46.94 5.47
CA GLN A 283 -7.43 47.26 5.01
C GLN A 283 -7.86 46.47 3.75
N LEU A 284 -7.47 45.19 3.66
CA LEU A 284 -7.91 44.34 2.55
C LEU A 284 -9.44 44.17 2.57
N GLU A 285 -10.09 44.16 1.41
CA GLU A 285 -11.54 43.97 1.30
C GLU A 285 -11.99 42.59 1.80
N THR A 286 -11.29 41.50 1.41
CA THR A 286 -11.67 40.12 1.76
C THR A 286 -10.56 39.31 2.44
N PRO A 287 -10.19 39.62 3.70
CA PRO A 287 -9.10 38.92 4.42
C PRO A 287 -9.32 37.41 4.57
N ARG A 288 -10.55 36.90 4.38
CA ARG A 288 -10.86 35.46 4.38
C ARG A 288 -9.93 34.62 3.52
N TRP A 289 -9.46 35.13 2.38
CA TRP A 289 -8.63 34.36 1.46
C TRP A 289 -7.17 34.27 1.88
N ALA A 290 -6.66 35.31 2.56
CA ALA A 290 -5.36 35.26 3.21
C ALA A 290 -5.36 34.20 4.32
N VAL A 291 -6.40 34.18 5.15
CA VAL A 291 -6.60 33.18 6.22
C VAL A 291 -6.73 31.77 5.66
N LEU A 292 -7.60 31.56 4.67
CA LEU A 292 -7.79 30.27 4.02
C LEU A 292 -6.50 29.77 3.37
N THR A 293 -5.72 30.68 2.79
CA THR A 293 -4.42 30.36 2.20
C THR A 293 -3.41 29.89 3.25
N ALA A 294 -3.26 30.65 4.33
CA ALA A 294 -2.38 30.27 5.44
C ALA A 294 -2.76 28.90 6.01
N ALA A 295 -4.06 28.69 6.21
CA ALA A 295 -4.59 27.46 6.78
C ALA A 295 -4.36 26.25 5.84
N ILE A 296 -4.67 26.35 4.54
CA ILE A 296 -4.48 25.26 3.57
C ILE A 296 -2.99 24.91 3.38
N VAL A 297 -2.11 25.91 3.31
CA VAL A 297 -0.66 25.69 3.09
C VAL A 297 -0.02 25.01 4.30
N ALA A 298 -0.46 25.33 5.53
CA ALA A 298 -0.01 24.66 6.75
C ALA A 298 -0.67 23.28 6.96
N ALA A 299 -1.99 23.18 6.76
CA ALA A 299 -2.79 21.98 7.03
C ALA A 299 -2.63 20.89 5.95
N GLY A 300 -2.48 21.24 4.67
CA GLY A 300 -2.40 20.26 3.59
C GLY A 300 -1.23 19.27 3.74
N PRO A 301 0.01 19.73 3.97
CA PRO A 301 1.13 18.85 4.30
C PRO A 301 0.91 18.05 5.59
N ALA A 302 0.30 18.66 6.62
CA ALA A 302 0.05 18.01 7.90
C ALA A 302 -0.96 16.86 7.79
N PHE A 303 -2.02 17.03 6.98
CA PHE A 303 -2.99 16.01 6.66
C PHE A 303 -2.34 14.83 5.91
N ALA A 304 -1.54 15.14 4.88
CA ALA A 304 -0.83 14.13 4.10
C ALA A 304 0.28 13.40 4.88
N ALA A 305 0.88 14.07 5.88
CA ALA A 305 1.91 13.52 6.77
C ALA A 305 1.33 12.88 8.04
N GLY A 306 0.10 13.19 8.45
CA GLY A 306 -0.53 12.64 9.67
C GLY A 306 0.13 13.09 10.96
N GLY A 307 0.72 14.28 10.93
CA GLY A 307 1.55 14.80 11.99
C GLY A 307 2.10 16.16 11.61
N GLU A 308 3.09 16.64 12.36
CA GLU A 308 3.73 17.92 12.06
C GLU A 308 4.53 17.83 10.74
N PRO A 309 4.20 18.66 9.74
CA PRO A 309 4.87 18.62 8.44
C PRO A 309 6.27 19.22 8.50
N TYR A 310 7.16 18.74 7.64
CA TYR A 310 8.49 19.32 7.48
C TYR A 310 8.41 20.74 6.93
N SER A 311 9.20 21.65 7.50
CA SER A 311 9.18 23.08 7.17
C SER A 311 9.48 23.37 5.70
N GLY A 312 10.34 22.57 5.05
CA GLY A 312 10.61 22.67 3.61
C GLY A 312 9.37 22.47 2.74
N ALA A 313 8.47 21.56 3.11
CA ALA A 313 7.26 21.27 2.35
C ALA A 313 6.26 22.44 2.39
N ILE A 314 6.14 23.14 3.54
CA ILE A 314 5.29 24.32 3.69
C ILE A 314 5.80 25.45 2.79
N ARG A 315 7.10 25.77 2.86
CA ARG A 315 7.71 26.87 2.09
C ARG A 315 7.59 26.65 0.59
N TYR A 316 7.93 25.45 0.12
CA TYR A 316 7.88 25.14 -1.31
C TYR A 316 6.45 25.19 -1.87
N ARG A 317 5.47 24.61 -1.16
CA ARG A 317 4.07 24.72 -1.56
C ARG A 317 3.56 26.15 -1.51
N GLY A 318 4.03 26.95 -0.55
CA GLY A 318 3.82 28.40 -0.54
C GLY A 318 4.32 29.07 -1.82
N MET A 319 5.59 28.86 -2.21
CA MET A 319 6.12 29.46 -3.45
C MET A 319 5.36 29.01 -4.71
N LEU A 320 4.99 27.72 -4.80
CA LEU A 320 4.18 27.23 -5.92
C LEU A 320 2.77 27.84 -5.93
N ARG A 321 2.20 28.16 -4.77
CA ARG A 321 0.92 28.87 -4.67
C ARG A 321 1.03 30.29 -5.23
N ILE A 322 2.11 30.99 -4.92
CA ILE A 322 2.37 32.33 -5.48
C ILE A 322 2.42 32.24 -7.00
N ILE A 323 3.29 31.38 -7.54
CA ILE A 323 3.45 31.20 -8.99
C ILE A 323 2.13 30.83 -9.66
N GLY A 324 1.40 29.85 -9.12
CA GLY A 324 0.11 29.43 -9.67
C GLY A 324 -0.93 30.55 -9.67
N THR A 325 -0.97 31.38 -8.62
CA THR A 325 -1.89 32.51 -8.51
C THR A 325 -1.60 33.55 -9.57
N PHE A 326 -0.32 33.92 -9.75
CA PHE A 326 0.08 34.88 -10.79
C PHE A 326 -0.30 34.39 -12.19
N ILE A 327 -0.05 33.13 -12.52
CA ILE A 327 -0.45 32.54 -13.80
C ILE A 327 -1.98 32.58 -13.96
N GLY A 328 -2.73 32.25 -12.90
CA GLY A 328 -4.20 32.30 -12.90
C GLY A 328 -4.76 33.72 -13.08
N CYS A 329 -4.21 34.72 -12.39
CA CYS A 329 -4.62 36.12 -12.53
C CYS A 329 -4.36 36.66 -13.94
N ILE A 330 -3.18 36.37 -14.51
CA ILE A 330 -2.85 36.75 -15.89
C ILE A 330 -3.82 36.09 -16.88
N ALA A 331 -4.08 34.80 -16.73
CA ALA A 331 -5.03 34.08 -17.58
C ALA A 331 -6.46 34.65 -17.46
N ALA A 332 -6.93 34.95 -16.24
CA ALA A 332 -8.23 35.56 -16.03
C ALA A 332 -8.35 36.93 -16.71
N LEU A 333 -7.34 37.78 -16.57
CA LEU A 333 -7.29 39.09 -17.24
C LEU A 333 -7.37 38.94 -18.76
N ILE A 334 -6.58 38.03 -19.35
CA ILE A 334 -6.61 37.77 -20.79
C ILE A 334 -7.99 37.30 -21.25
N ILE A 335 -8.61 36.37 -20.52
CA ILE A 335 -9.94 35.83 -20.83
C ILE A 335 -10.99 36.94 -20.77
N ILE A 336 -10.98 37.76 -19.72
CA ILE A 336 -11.96 38.83 -19.53
C ILE A 336 -11.79 39.92 -20.59
N ILE A 337 -10.56 40.42 -20.80
CA ILE A 337 -10.28 41.47 -21.80
C ILE A 337 -10.71 41.03 -23.20
N SER A 338 -10.46 39.77 -23.55
CA SER A 338 -10.77 39.25 -24.89
C SER A 338 -12.26 38.99 -25.09
N MET A 339 -13.01 38.65 -24.03
CA MET A 339 -14.36 38.07 -24.15
C MET A 339 -15.43 38.82 -23.35
N ILE A 340 -15.15 40.05 -22.91
CA ILE A 340 -16.06 40.88 -22.10
C ILE A 340 -17.45 41.06 -22.72
N ARG A 341 -17.55 41.04 -24.06
CA ARG A 341 -18.81 41.20 -24.80
C ARG A 341 -19.66 39.92 -24.86
N ALA A 342 -19.11 38.77 -24.48
CA ALA A 342 -19.75 37.46 -24.58
C ALA A 342 -19.61 36.67 -23.26
N PRO A 343 -20.40 36.99 -22.22
CA PRO A 343 -20.22 36.46 -20.86
C PRO A 343 -20.37 34.94 -20.76
N LEU A 344 -21.28 34.34 -21.53
CA LEU A 344 -21.44 32.88 -21.56
C LEU A 344 -20.18 32.19 -22.11
N LEU A 345 -19.64 32.74 -23.20
CA LEU A 345 -18.46 32.20 -23.86
C LEU A 345 -17.22 32.39 -22.97
N MET A 346 -17.11 33.53 -22.29
CA MET A 346 -16.08 33.79 -21.28
C MET A 346 -16.04 32.72 -20.18
N ILE A 347 -17.19 32.36 -19.60
CA ILE A 347 -17.25 31.32 -18.54
C ILE A 347 -16.90 29.94 -19.11
N LEU A 348 -17.37 29.60 -20.32
CA LEU A 348 -17.03 28.33 -20.97
C LEU A 348 -15.53 28.20 -21.26
N VAL A 349 -14.89 29.25 -21.78
CA VAL A 349 -13.42 29.27 -21.98
C VAL A 349 -12.70 29.11 -20.65
N CYS A 350 -13.20 29.73 -19.58
CA CYS A 350 -12.62 29.56 -18.25
C CYS A 350 -12.77 28.12 -17.72
N CYS A 351 -13.89 27.44 -18.00
CA CYS A 351 -14.07 26.03 -17.66
C CYS A 351 -13.09 25.12 -18.40
N VAL A 352 -12.84 25.39 -19.69
CA VAL A 352 -11.85 24.67 -20.49
C VAL A 352 -10.43 24.96 -20.01
N TRP A 353 -10.13 26.21 -19.63
CA TRP A 353 -8.86 26.58 -19.01
C TRP A 353 -8.63 25.81 -17.70
N ALA A 354 -9.64 25.73 -16.83
CA ALA A 354 -9.56 24.95 -15.59
C ALA A 354 -9.28 23.47 -15.88
N GLY A 355 -9.93 22.88 -16.89
CA GLY A 355 -9.64 21.53 -17.38
C GLY A 355 -8.22 21.38 -17.91
N PHE A 356 -7.74 22.33 -18.72
CA PHE A 356 -6.39 22.32 -19.27
C PHE A 356 -5.32 22.41 -18.16
N CYS A 357 -5.56 23.25 -17.15
CA CYS A 357 -4.74 23.32 -15.96
C CYS A 357 -4.72 22.00 -15.18
N THR A 358 -5.86 21.31 -15.03
CA THR A 358 -5.89 19.99 -14.36
C THR A 358 -5.25 18.88 -15.19
N TRP A 359 -5.29 18.98 -16.53
CA TRP A 359 -4.58 18.11 -17.44
C TRP A 359 -3.05 18.21 -17.26
N ILE A 360 -2.50 19.43 -17.35
CA ILE A 360 -1.06 19.66 -17.13
C ILE A 360 -0.68 19.28 -15.70
N SER A 361 -1.50 19.65 -14.71
CA SER A 361 -1.33 19.28 -13.31
C SER A 361 -1.23 17.76 -13.10
N SER A 362 -1.93 16.95 -13.91
CA SER A 362 -1.85 15.48 -13.86
C SER A 362 -0.64 14.90 -14.61
N LEU A 363 -0.03 15.65 -15.54
CA LEU A 363 1.14 15.21 -16.31
C LEU A 363 2.47 15.56 -15.62
N VAL A 364 2.49 16.67 -14.88
CA VAL A 364 3.67 17.18 -14.19
C VAL A 364 3.88 16.43 -12.87
N ARG A 365 5.14 16.31 -12.42
CA ARG A 365 5.48 15.72 -11.10
C ARG A 365 4.57 16.28 -10.00
N ILE A 366 4.11 15.40 -9.10
CA ILE A 366 3.17 15.67 -7.99
C ILE A 366 3.53 16.94 -7.20
N GLU A 367 4.83 17.21 -7.04
CA GLU A 367 5.30 18.40 -6.31
C GLU A 367 4.97 19.70 -7.04
N ASN A 368 5.19 19.78 -8.36
CA ASN A 368 4.99 21.00 -9.16
C ASN A 368 3.56 21.12 -9.70
N SER A 369 2.83 20.00 -9.75
CA SER A 369 1.41 19.90 -10.06
C SER A 369 0.55 20.92 -9.29
N TYR A 370 0.99 21.26 -8.06
CA TYR A 370 0.27 22.20 -7.20
C TYR A 370 0.05 23.58 -7.85
N ALA A 371 1.04 24.14 -8.56
CA ALA A 371 0.93 25.46 -9.18
C ALA A 371 -0.10 25.50 -10.32
N TRP A 372 -0.13 24.46 -11.18
CA TRP A 372 -1.04 24.38 -12.31
C TRP A 372 -2.49 24.20 -11.87
N GLY A 373 -2.75 23.29 -10.93
CA GLY A 373 -4.09 23.13 -10.37
C GLY A 373 -4.60 24.41 -9.71
N LEU A 374 -3.68 25.19 -9.11
CA LEU A 374 -4.00 26.45 -8.47
C LEU A 374 -4.35 27.57 -9.46
N SER A 375 -3.58 27.67 -10.54
CA SER A 375 -3.84 28.61 -11.63
C SER A 375 -5.24 28.45 -12.23
N GLY A 376 -5.68 27.19 -12.44
CA GLY A 376 -7.00 26.91 -13.01
C GLY A 376 -8.15 27.39 -12.12
N TYR A 377 -8.12 27.08 -10.82
CA TYR A 377 -9.19 27.51 -9.92
C TYR A 377 -9.13 29.03 -9.66
N THR A 378 -7.94 29.63 -9.53
CA THR A 378 -7.81 31.08 -9.28
C THR A 378 -8.40 31.88 -10.43
N ALA A 379 -8.13 31.46 -11.67
CA ALA A 379 -8.73 32.10 -12.85
C ALA A 379 -10.26 32.01 -12.82
N LEU A 380 -10.81 30.84 -12.46
CA LEU A 380 -12.25 30.65 -12.37
C LEU A 380 -12.89 31.48 -11.25
N ILE A 381 -12.25 31.59 -10.08
CA ILE A 381 -12.75 32.44 -8.98
C ILE A 381 -12.90 33.88 -9.46
N ILE A 382 -11.86 34.45 -10.08
CA ILE A 382 -11.86 35.86 -10.53
C ILE A 382 -12.95 36.10 -11.58
N VAL A 383 -13.03 35.23 -12.60
CA VAL A 383 -14.00 35.37 -13.70
C VAL A 383 -15.45 35.28 -13.18
N ILE A 384 -15.71 34.41 -12.19
CA ILE A 384 -17.06 34.23 -11.64
C ILE A 384 -17.44 35.34 -10.66
N THR A 385 -16.49 35.85 -9.87
CA THR A 385 -16.80 36.92 -8.89
C THR A 385 -17.03 38.28 -9.55
N ILE A 386 -16.39 38.55 -10.69
CA ILE A 386 -16.42 39.88 -11.33
C ILE A 386 -17.63 40.13 -12.24
N GLN A 387 -18.52 39.13 -12.42
CA GLN A 387 -19.56 39.17 -13.46
C GLN A 387 -20.45 40.41 -13.42
N THR A 388 -20.61 41.03 -12.25
CA THR A 388 -21.42 42.25 -12.04
C THR A 388 -20.70 43.52 -12.48
N GLU A 389 -19.37 43.62 -12.35
CA GLU A 389 -18.59 44.84 -12.65
C GLU A 389 -17.21 44.53 -13.29
N PRO A 390 -17.16 44.23 -14.60
CA PRO A 390 -15.92 43.81 -15.27
C PRO A 390 -14.79 44.84 -15.27
N LEU A 391 -15.10 46.13 -15.05
CA LEU A 391 -14.11 47.22 -15.03
C LEU A 391 -13.14 47.11 -13.84
N LEU A 392 -13.55 46.48 -12.74
CA LEU A 392 -12.73 46.31 -11.54
C LEU A 392 -11.81 45.08 -11.61
N THR A 393 -11.78 44.34 -12.73
CA THR A 393 -11.00 43.11 -12.86
C THR A 393 -9.52 43.24 -12.45
N PRO A 394 -8.76 44.29 -12.87
CA PRO A 394 -7.35 44.42 -12.48
C PRO A 394 -7.17 44.62 -10.97
N GLN A 395 -8.08 45.34 -10.33
CA GLN A 395 -8.05 45.58 -8.89
C GLN A 395 -8.26 44.27 -8.12
N PHE A 396 -9.33 43.52 -8.45
CA PHE A 396 -9.60 42.22 -7.82
C PHE A 396 -8.45 41.22 -8.03
N ALA A 397 -7.83 41.21 -9.21
CA ALA A 397 -6.67 40.36 -9.49
C ALA A 397 -5.46 40.72 -8.60
N LEU A 398 -5.21 42.02 -8.40
CA LEU A 398 -4.14 42.50 -7.52
C LEU A 398 -4.42 42.17 -6.06
N GLU A 399 -5.66 42.37 -5.61
CA GLU A 399 -6.11 42.00 -4.27
C GLU A 399 -5.89 40.51 -4.01
N ARG A 400 -6.26 39.62 -4.94
CA ARG A 400 -6.01 38.18 -4.84
C ARG A 400 -4.53 37.84 -4.69
N CYS A 401 -3.68 38.47 -5.49
CA CYS A 401 -2.24 38.30 -5.39
C CYS A 401 -1.73 38.74 -4.00
N SER A 402 -2.19 39.89 -3.50
CA SER A 402 -1.76 40.43 -2.21
C SER A 402 -2.22 39.55 -1.03
N GLU A 403 -3.49 39.12 -1.02
CA GLU A 403 -4.09 38.23 0.00
C GLU A 403 -3.32 36.91 0.11
N ILE A 404 -3.00 36.30 -1.04
CA ILE A 404 -2.31 35.01 -1.10
C ILE A 404 -0.85 35.15 -0.64
N VAL A 405 -0.15 36.21 -1.06
CA VAL A 405 1.23 36.48 -0.62
C VAL A 405 1.29 36.72 0.88
N ILE A 406 0.37 37.51 1.44
CA ILE A 406 0.27 37.77 2.88
C ILE A 406 0.00 36.47 3.64
N GLY A 407 -0.98 35.67 3.21
CA GLY A 407 -1.30 34.39 3.86
C GLY A 407 -0.11 33.42 3.89
N ILE A 408 0.69 33.37 2.82
CA ILE A 408 1.89 32.54 2.75
C ILE A 408 3.01 33.08 3.64
N GLY A 409 3.21 34.41 3.65
CA GLY A 409 4.15 35.07 4.56
C GLY A 409 3.85 34.72 6.02
N CYS A 410 2.58 34.80 6.43
CA CYS A 410 2.14 34.46 7.78
C CYS A 410 2.33 32.98 8.12
N ALA A 411 2.04 32.07 7.18
CA ALA A 411 2.24 30.63 7.39
C ALA A 411 3.73 30.27 7.55
N ILE A 412 4.62 30.92 6.79
CA ILE A 412 6.07 30.73 6.91
C ILE A 412 6.60 31.35 8.22
N LEU A 413 6.11 32.52 8.61
CA LEU A 413 6.49 33.17 9.87
C LEU A 413 6.09 32.30 11.08
N ALA A 414 4.87 31.74 11.08
CA ALA A 414 4.42 30.83 12.12
C ALA A 414 5.25 29.53 12.17
N ASP A 415 5.67 29.01 11.01
CA ASP A 415 6.59 27.86 10.93
C ASP A 415 7.98 28.16 11.54
N LEU A 416 8.50 29.38 11.34
CA LEU A 416 9.76 29.80 11.93
C LEU A 416 9.67 29.98 13.45
N LEU A 417 8.55 30.52 13.95
CA LEU A 417 8.36 30.83 15.37
C LEU A 417 8.28 29.58 16.25
N PHE A 418 7.57 28.52 15.82
CA PHE A 418 7.33 27.31 16.62
C PHE A 418 8.38 26.20 16.42
N SER A 419 9.61 26.60 16.04
CA SER A 419 10.77 25.75 15.71
C SER A 419 10.54 24.83 14.50
N PRO A 420 11.39 24.88 13.46
CA PRO A 420 11.22 24.06 12.27
C PRO A 420 11.65 22.60 12.53
N ARG A 421 10.81 21.63 12.17
CA ARG A 421 11.22 20.21 12.11
C ARG A 421 11.99 19.97 10.81
N SER A 422 13.29 19.71 10.93
CA SER A 422 14.14 19.39 9.78
C SER A 422 14.01 17.92 9.37
N ILE A 423 14.01 17.65 8.07
CA ILE A 423 14.00 16.28 7.54
C ILE A 423 15.37 15.61 7.59
N LYS A 424 16.46 16.39 7.79
CA LYS A 424 17.84 15.90 7.71
C LYS A 424 18.13 14.73 8.67
N GLN A 425 17.65 14.82 9.91
CA GLN A 425 17.86 13.76 10.91
C GLN A 425 17.19 12.45 10.50
N GLU A 426 16.02 12.53 9.88
CA GLU A 426 15.31 11.36 9.36
C GLU A 426 16.05 10.75 8.17
N VAL A 427 16.54 11.60 7.25
CA VAL A 427 17.37 11.14 6.12
C VAL A 427 18.61 10.40 6.61
N ASP A 428 19.31 10.93 7.61
CA ASP A 428 20.52 10.29 8.14
C ASP A 428 20.22 8.93 8.77
N ARG A 429 19.18 8.86 9.60
CA ARG A 429 18.71 7.62 10.21
C ARG A 429 18.28 6.59 9.17
N GLU A 430 17.60 7.03 8.11
CA GLU A 430 17.15 6.13 7.06
C GLU A 430 18.29 5.64 6.16
N LEU A 431 19.32 6.46 5.92
CA LEU A 431 20.54 6.02 5.23
C LEU A 431 21.33 4.99 6.04
N ASP A 432 21.28 5.05 7.37
CA ASP A 432 21.84 4.04 8.27
C ASP A 432 21.06 2.73 8.18
N SER A 433 19.75 2.79 8.36
CA SER A 433 18.87 1.62 8.38
C SER A 433 18.77 0.92 7.02
N LEU A 434 18.78 1.66 5.90
CA LEU A 434 18.72 1.10 4.55
C LEU A 434 19.93 0.24 4.21
N LEU A 435 21.13 0.68 4.57
CA LEU A 435 22.36 -0.07 4.27
C LEU A 435 22.40 -1.41 5.02
N VAL A 436 21.95 -1.43 6.28
CA VAL A 436 21.84 -2.66 7.06
C VAL A 436 20.81 -3.60 6.44
N ALA A 437 19.63 -3.09 6.08
CA ALA A 437 18.60 -3.88 5.44
C ALA A 437 19.03 -4.44 4.07
N GLN A 438 19.77 -3.67 3.26
CA GLN A 438 20.34 -4.16 1.99
C GLN A 438 21.33 -5.32 2.20
N TYR A 439 22.16 -5.25 3.25
CA TYR A 439 23.06 -6.35 3.62
C TYR A 439 22.27 -7.58 4.06
N GLN A 440 21.25 -7.40 4.89
CA GLN A 440 20.36 -8.48 5.34
C GLN A 440 19.61 -9.14 4.18
N LEU A 441 19.18 -8.37 3.17
CA LEU A 441 18.60 -8.93 1.94
C LEU A 441 19.60 -9.83 1.21
N MET A 442 20.85 -9.38 1.04
CA MET A 442 21.89 -10.21 0.42
C MET A 442 22.14 -11.49 1.23
N GLN A 443 22.17 -11.38 2.56
CA GLN A 443 22.31 -12.53 3.46
C GLN A 443 21.16 -13.55 3.30
N LEU A 444 19.92 -13.08 3.21
CA LEU A 444 18.74 -13.93 2.93
C LEU A 444 18.84 -14.58 1.54
N CYS A 445 19.26 -13.82 0.53
CA CYS A 445 19.43 -14.30 -0.84
C CYS A 445 20.53 -15.36 -0.96
N ILE A 446 21.58 -15.35 -0.11
CA ILE A 446 22.67 -16.34 -0.11
C ILE A 446 22.33 -17.56 0.75
N LYS A 447 21.59 -17.39 1.86
CA LYS A 447 21.11 -18.49 2.70
C LYS A 447 20.08 -19.37 2.01
N HIS A 448 19.57 -18.97 0.85
CA HIS A 448 18.46 -19.62 0.15
C HIS A 448 17.17 -19.61 0.99
N GLY A 449 16.84 -18.45 1.54
CA GLY A 449 15.58 -18.25 2.29
C GLY A 449 14.34 -18.56 1.43
N ASP A 450 13.20 -18.75 2.10
CA ASP A 450 11.94 -18.99 1.42
C ASP A 450 11.61 -17.82 0.46
N SER A 451 11.02 -18.16 -0.69
CA SER A 451 10.72 -17.19 -1.74
C SER A 451 9.83 -16.05 -1.25
N GLU A 452 8.93 -16.32 -0.29
CA GLU A 452 8.05 -15.28 0.27
C GLU A 452 8.80 -14.31 1.20
N GLU A 453 9.73 -14.81 2.02
CA GLU A 453 10.53 -13.96 2.91
C GLU A 453 11.43 -13.01 2.12
N VAL A 454 12.05 -13.52 1.05
CA VAL A 454 12.87 -12.71 0.13
C VAL A 454 12.03 -11.66 -0.58
N ASP A 455 10.85 -12.04 -1.08
CA ASP A 455 9.92 -11.11 -1.75
C ASP A 455 9.45 -9.99 -0.81
N ASN A 456 9.18 -10.30 0.46
CA ASN A 456 8.78 -9.33 1.48
C ASN A 456 9.92 -8.35 1.82
N ALA A 457 11.11 -8.86 2.10
CA ALA A 457 12.29 -8.04 2.40
C ALA A 457 12.67 -7.13 1.22
N TRP A 458 12.59 -7.67 0.00
CA TRP A 458 12.78 -6.90 -1.23
C TRP A 458 11.73 -5.80 -1.39
N GLY A 459 10.45 -6.13 -1.21
CA GLY A 459 9.34 -5.19 -1.37
C GLY A 459 9.39 -4.04 -0.35
N ASP A 460 9.82 -4.30 0.89
CA ASP A 460 10.09 -3.27 1.88
C ASP A 460 11.25 -2.34 1.44
N LEU A 461 12.38 -2.92 1.02
CA LEU A 461 13.54 -2.15 0.56
C LEU A 461 13.26 -1.27 -0.65
N VAL A 462 12.48 -1.76 -1.62
CA VAL A 462 12.05 -0.95 -2.78
C VAL A 462 11.19 0.22 -2.32
N ARG A 463 10.21 0.00 -1.43
CA ARG A 463 9.35 1.06 -0.88
C ARG A 463 10.16 2.10 -0.11
N ARG A 464 11.09 1.68 0.74
CA ARG A 464 11.95 2.58 1.53
C ARG A 464 12.96 3.35 0.68
N THR A 465 13.52 2.71 -0.36
CA THR A 465 14.39 3.39 -1.33
C THR A 465 13.62 4.44 -2.14
N ALA A 466 12.36 4.16 -2.51
CA ALA A 466 11.50 5.15 -3.15
C ALA A 466 11.15 6.31 -2.18
N ALA A 467 10.94 6.02 -0.90
CA ALA A 467 10.72 7.04 0.12
C ALA A 467 11.92 8.00 0.27
N LEU A 468 13.14 7.50 0.08
CA LEU A 468 14.37 8.33 0.09
C LEU A 468 14.34 9.42 -0.98
N GLU A 469 13.72 9.17 -2.14
CA GLU A 469 13.54 10.19 -3.20
C GLU A 469 12.62 11.32 -2.72
N GLY A 470 11.53 10.99 -2.02
CA GLY A 470 10.61 11.96 -1.44
C GLY A 470 11.28 12.77 -0.31
N MET A 471 12.06 12.11 0.54
CA MET A 471 12.83 12.78 1.59
C MET A 471 13.91 13.70 0.99
N ARG A 472 14.59 13.26 -0.07
CA ARG A 472 15.57 14.08 -0.80
C ARG A 472 14.93 15.35 -1.35
N SER A 473 13.75 15.23 -1.95
CA SER A 473 13.03 16.39 -2.50
C SER A 473 12.68 17.39 -1.41
N ASN A 474 12.12 16.91 -0.31
CA ASN A 474 11.83 17.74 0.87
C ASN A 474 13.08 18.40 1.47
N LEU A 475 14.23 17.71 1.51
CA LEU A 475 15.50 18.27 2.01
C LEU A 475 16.02 19.39 1.09
N ASN A 476 15.90 19.20 -0.23
CA ASN A 476 16.27 20.21 -1.22
C ASN A 476 15.36 21.45 -1.14
N MET A 477 14.09 21.25 -0.79
CA MET A 477 13.12 22.33 -0.55
C MET A 477 13.37 23.10 0.76
N GLU A 478 13.98 22.46 1.75
CA GLU A 478 14.24 23.06 3.06
C GLU A 478 15.31 24.16 2.99
N SER A 479 16.41 23.92 2.26
CA SER A 479 17.49 24.90 2.08
C SER A 479 18.39 24.58 0.89
N SER A 480 18.84 25.64 0.21
CA SER A 480 19.87 25.56 -0.84
C SER A 480 21.23 25.06 -0.32
N ARG A 481 21.49 25.09 1.00
CA ARG A 481 22.69 24.52 1.62
C ARG A 481 22.86 23.01 1.33
N TRP A 482 21.75 22.30 1.09
CA TRP A 482 21.75 20.85 0.88
C TRP A 482 21.87 20.43 -0.58
N VAL A 483 22.16 21.33 -1.52
CA VAL A 483 22.32 20.99 -2.95
C VAL A 483 23.37 19.90 -3.18
N ARG A 484 24.48 19.92 -2.42
CA ARG A 484 25.52 18.88 -2.50
C ARG A 484 25.03 17.53 -1.96
N ALA A 485 24.38 17.55 -0.80
CA ALA A 485 23.75 16.37 -0.22
C ALA A 485 22.66 15.79 -1.15
N ASN A 486 21.89 16.63 -1.82
CA ASN A 486 20.89 16.24 -2.82
C ASN A 486 21.55 15.48 -4.00
N ARG A 487 22.67 15.98 -4.52
CA ARG A 487 23.44 15.28 -5.58
C ARG A 487 23.92 13.90 -5.11
N ARG A 488 24.46 13.81 -3.88
CA ARG A 488 24.86 12.53 -3.26
C ARG A 488 23.69 11.58 -3.04
N LEU A 489 22.57 12.07 -2.52
CA LEU A 489 21.34 11.30 -2.29
C LEU A 489 20.76 10.74 -3.59
N LYS A 490 20.83 11.49 -4.69
CA LYS A 490 20.42 11.00 -6.02
C LYS A 490 21.28 9.80 -6.47
N ALA A 491 22.59 9.87 -6.27
CA ALA A 491 23.48 8.75 -6.55
C ALA A 491 23.27 7.58 -5.58
N LEU A 492 23.07 7.86 -4.29
CA LEU A 492 22.75 6.83 -3.27
C LEU A 492 21.46 6.08 -3.58
N ASN A 493 20.42 6.76 -4.08
CA ASN A 493 19.19 6.11 -4.52
C ASN A 493 19.50 5.10 -5.65
N THR A 494 20.25 5.52 -6.66
CA THR A 494 20.67 4.65 -7.77
C THR A 494 21.51 3.46 -7.28
N LEU A 495 22.45 3.69 -6.36
CA LEU A 495 23.25 2.64 -5.75
C LEU A 495 22.39 1.68 -4.91
N SER A 496 21.41 2.18 -4.16
CA SER A 496 20.45 1.36 -3.40
C SER A 496 19.70 0.40 -4.31
N LEU A 497 19.15 0.91 -5.42
CA LEU A 497 18.45 0.09 -6.40
C LEU A 497 19.38 -0.94 -7.05
N THR A 498 20.64 -0.56 -7.31
CA THR A 498 21.67 -1.49 -7.81
C THR A 498 21.93 -2.61 -6.81
N LEU A 499 22.09 -2.28 -5.51
CA LEU A 499 22.29 -3.26 -4.44
C LEU A 499 21.12 -4.23 -4.33
N ILE A 500 19.89 -3.72 -4.39
CA ILE A 500 18.66 -4.54 -4.38
C ILE A 500 18.64 -5.47 -5.60
N THR A 501 18.93 -4.96 -6.80
CA THR A 501 18.89 -5.77 -8.03
C THR A 501 19.92 -6.90 -7.98
N GLN A 502 21.13 -6.59 -7.51
CA GLN A 502 22.22 -7.56 -7.40
C GLN A 502 21.96 -8.64 -6.33
N SER A 503 21.28 -8.29 -5.23
CA SER A 503 20.81 -9.30 -4.25
C SER A 503 19.80 -10.26 -4.87
N CYS A 504 18.77 -9.75 -5.55
CA CYS A 504 17.77 -10.58 -6.23
C CYS A 504 18.37 -11.43 -7.35
N GLU A 505 19.34 -10.88 -8.07
CA GLU A 505 20.06 -11.62 -9.09
C GLU A 505 20.84 -12.79 -8.49
N THR A 506 21.48 -12.58 -7.34
CA THR A 506 22.19 -13.64 -6.60
C THR A 506 21.24 -14.76 -6.17
N TYR A 507 20.02 -14.42 -5.71
CA TYR A 507 18.97 -15.39 -5.43
C TYR A 507 18.58 -16.22 -6.66
N LEU A 508 18.37 -15.56 -7.82
CA LEU A 508 18.06 -16.27 -9.07
C LEU A 508 19.20 -17.17 -9.56
N ILE A 509 20.46 -16.75 -9.37
CA ILE A 509 21.63 -17.57 -9.68
C ILE A 509 21.64 -18.79 -8.78
N GLN A 510 21.40 -18.64 -7.47
CA GLN A 510 21.38 -19.76 -6.54
C GLN A 510 20.30 -20.81 -6.91
N ASN A 511 19.14 -20.36 -7.41
CA ASN A 511 18.07 -21.24 -7.88
C ASN A 511 18.42 -22.02 -9.17
N THR A 512 19.37 -21.52 -9.97
CA THR A 512 19.71 -22.14 -11.27
C THR A 512 21.08 -22.81 -11.32
N ARG A 513 22.06 -22.28 -10.58
CA ARG A 513 23.46 -22.72 -10.50
C ARG A 513 23.99 -22.47 -9.08
N PRO A 514 23.64 -23.32 -8.10
CA PRO A 514 24.07 -23.16 -6.71
C PRO A 514 25.60 -23.25 -6.54
N GLU A 515 26.29 -23.92 -7.46
CA GLU A 515 27.76 -24.10 -7.47
C GLU A 515 28.56 -22.79 -7.61
N LEU A 516 27.96 -21.74 -8.18
CA LEU A 516 28.62 -20.44 -8.34
C LEU A 516 28.85 -19.71 -7.02
N ILE A 517 28.09 -20.05 -5.96
CA ILE A 517 28.25 -19.44 -4.63
C ILE A 517 29.00 -20.43 -3.73
N THR A 518 30.33 -20.27 -3.69
CA THR A 518 31.25 -21.08 -2.88
C THR A 518 30.97 -20.97 -1.38
N ASP A 519 31.27 -22.03 -0.62
CA ASP A 519 31.07 -22.08 0.83
C ASP A 519 31.80 -20.95 1.59
N THR A 520 32.94 -20.50 1.06
CA THR A 520 33.69 -19.34 1.60
C THR A 520 32.83 -18.07 1.66
N PHE A 521 31.99 -17.84 0.65
CA PHE A 521 31.06 -16.70 0.63
C PHE A 521 29.86 -16.94 1.53
N ARG A 522 29.39 -18.18 1.70
CA ARG A 522 28.31 -18.51 2.63
C ARG A 522 28.73 -18.20 4.06
N GLU A 523 29.90 -18.67 4.49
CA GLU A 523 30.45 -18.40 5.84
C GLU A 523 30.62 -16.89 6.11
N LEU A 524 31.08 -16.12 5.13
CA LEU A 524 31.20 -14.66 5.24
C LEU A 524 29.89 -13.96 5.55
N PHE A 525 28.76 -14.48 5.03
CA PHE A 525 27.42 -13.93 5.25
C PHE A 525 26.67 -14.59 6.41
N GLU A 526 27.21 -15.62 7.08
CA GLU A 526 26.53 -16.23 8.23
C GLU A 526 26.45 -15.30 9.44
N THR A 527 27.48 -14.47 9.66
CA THR A 527 27.52 -13.56 10.80
C THR A 527 26.38 -12.54 10.73
N PRO A 528 25.54 -12.41 11.78
CA PRO A 528 24.45 -11.44 11.81
C PRO A 528 24.99 -10.01 11.86
N VAL A 529 24.28 -9.08 11.21
CA VAL A 529 24.65 -7.67 11.11
C VAL A 529 23.48 -6.80 11.54
N GLU A 530 23.69 -5.99 12.58
CA GLU A 530 22.68 -5.07 13.14
C GLU A 530 23.07 -3.59 12.97
N THR A 531 24.38 -3.28 12.89
CA THR A 531 24.85 -1.90 12.78
C THR A 531 25.62 -1.63 11.47
N VAL A 532 25.67 -0.35 11.09
CA VAL A 532 26.45 0.13 9.94
C VAL A 532 27.95 -0.15 10.12
N GLN A 533 28.44 -0.13 11.37
CA GLN A 533 29.85 -0.42 11.67
C GLN A 533 30.17 -1.89 11.37
N ASP A 534 29.23 -2.78 11.65
CA ASP A 534 29.36 -4.20 11.32
C ASP A 534 29.37 -4.41 9.81
N VAL A 535 28.46 -3.77 9.07
CA VAL A 535 28.46 -3.78 7.59
C VAL A 535 29.82 -3.31 7.06
N HIS A 536 30.38 -2.22 7.59
CA HIS A 536 31.68 -1.71 7.17
C HIS A 536 32.82 -2.71 7.44
N ARG A 537 32.80 -3.39 8.60
CA ARG A 537 33.78 -4.42 8.96
C ARG A 537 33.69 -5.63 8.03
N GLN A 538 32.48 -6.06 7.69
CA GLN A 538 32.27 -7.18 6.77
C GLN A 538 32.68 -6.84 5.34
N LEU A 539 32.34 -5.65 4.83
CA LEU A 539 32.78 -5.19 3.51
C LEU A 539 34.31 -5.16 3.39
N LYS A 540 35.03 -4.81 4.47
CA LYS A 540 36.51 -4.88 4.52
C LYS A 540 37.04 -6.31 4.46
N ARG A 541 36.34 -7.28 5.07
CA ARG A 541 36.70 -8.71 4.98
C ARG A 541 36.44 -9.24 3.58
N MET A 542 35.24 -8.99 3.04
CA MET A 542 34.86 -9.41 1.69
C MET A 542 35.82 -8.87 0.63
N ARG A 543 36.22 -7.59 0.72
CA ARG A 543 37.16 -7.01 -0.26
C ARG A 543 38.54 -7.69 -0.23
N ARG A 544 39.01 -8.12 0.94
CA ARG A 544 40.28 -8.88 1.05
C ARG A 544 40.14 -10.26 0.41
N VAL A 545 39.01 -10.93 0.61
CA VAL A 545 38.74 -12.25 0.02
C VAL A 545 38.61 -12.17 -1.49
N ILE A 546 37.94 -11.14 -2.02
CA ILE A 546 37.83 -10.90 -3.48
C ILE A 546 39.20 -10.68 -4.11
N VAL A 547 40.08 -9.90 -3.47
CA VAL A 547 41.45 -9.68 -3.97
C VAL A 547 42.27 -10.98 -3.95
N TRP A 548 42.03 -11.87 -2.99
CA TRP A 548 42.76 -13.13 -2.86
C TRP A 548 42.28 -14.23 -3.83
N THR A 549 40.98 -14.33 -4.09
CA THR A 549 40.36 -15.29 -5.03
C THR A 549 40.48 -14.86 -6.50
N GLY A 550 40.64 -13.56 -6.76
CA GLY A 550 40.78 -13.02 -8.12
C GLY A 550 39.44 -12.82 -8.84
N GLU A 551 39.40 -11.89 -9.80
CA GLU A 551 38.17 -11.46 -10.48
C GLU A 551 37.48 -12.55 -11.31
N ARG A 552 38.20 -13.62 -11.70
CA ARG A 552 37.65 -14.69 -12.53
C ARG A 552 36.86 -15.75 -11.75
N GLU A 553 37.17 -15.95 -10.47
CA GLU A 553 36.52 -16.98 -9.62
C GLU A 553 35.39 -16.40 -8.76
N THR A 554 35.31 -15.07 -8.61
CA THR A 554 34.23 -14.43 -7.85
C THR A 554 32.99 -14.19 -8.72
N PRO A 555 31.78 -14.50 -8.22
CA PRO A 555 30.56 -14.13 -8.92
C PRO A 555 30.49 -12.62 -9.15
N VAL A 556 30.25 -12.22 -10.40
CA VAL A 556 30.16 -10.81 -10.82
C VAL A 556 29.14 -10.03 -9.98
N THR A 557 28.07 -10.69 -9.52
CA THR A 557 27.06 -10.07 -8.65
C THR A 557 27.61 -9.69 -7.28
N LEU A 558 28.42 -10.54 -6.65
CA LEU A 558 29.04 -10.27 -5.35
C LEU A 558 30.12 -9.19 -5.46
N TYR A 559 30.96 -9.26 -6.50
CA TYR A 559 31.98 -8.25 -6.77
C TYR A 559 31.35 -6.86 -6.95
N SER A 560 30.35 -6.76 -7.84
CA SER A 560 29.67 -5.50 -8.14
C SER A 560 28.87 -4.98 -6.94
N TRP A 561 28.25 -5.86 -6.15
CA TRP A 561 27.54 -5.50 -4.93
C TRP A 561 28.47 -4.92 -3.86
N VAL A 562 29.61 -5.55 -3.59
CA VAL A 562 30.62 -5.03 -2.64
C VAL A 562 31.17 -3.68 -3.11
N GLY A 563 31.39 -3.52 -4.41
CA GLY A 563 31.77 -2.25 -5.03
C GLY A 563 30.71 -1.15 -4.84
N ALA A 564 29.44 -1.46 -5.11
CA ALA A 564 28.33 -0.54 -4.93
C ALA A 564 28.11 -0.15 -3.46
N ALA A 565 28.19 -1.10 -2.53
CA ALA A 565 28.03 -0.88 -1.09
C ALA A 565 29.18 -0.01 -0.53
N THR A 566 30.39 -0.17 -1.08
CA THR A 566 31.53 0.68 -0.77
C THR A 566 31.30 2.13 -1.21
N ARG A 567 30.83 2.34 -2.45
CA ARG A 567 30.49 3.67 -2.97
C ARG A 567 29.36 4.30 -2.15
N TYR A 568 28.39 3.49 -1.73
CA TYR A 568 27.29 3.93 -0.87
C TYR A 568 27.80 4.47 0.48
N LEU A 569 28.69 3.73 1.16
CA LEU A 569 29.29 4.18 2.42
C LEU A 569 30.06 5.50 2.27
N LEU A 570 30.80 5.66 1.17
CA LEU A 570 31.56 6.87 0.88
C LEU A 570 30.64 8.08 0.68
N LEU A 571 29.62 7.96 -0.18
CA LEU A 571 28.66 9.03 -0.42
C LEU A 571 27.82 9.37 0.81
N LYS A 572 27.43 8.38 1.60
CA LYS A 572 26.72 8.55 2.87
C LYS A 572 27.51 9.43 3.85
N ARG A 573 28.81 9.17 4.01
CA ARG A 573 29.69 10.02 4.84
C ARG A 573 29.69 11.46 4.34
N GLY A 574 29.68 11.67 3.02
CA GLY A 574 29.53 12.99 2.40
C GLY A 574 28.16 13.65 2.63
N VAL A 575 27.07 12.88 2.73
CA VAL A 575 25.72 13.41 3.07
C VAL A 575 25.67 13.87 4.52
N ILE A 576 26.21 13.08 5.45
CA ILE A 576 26.21 13.38 6.89
C ILE A 576 27.07 14.63 7.15
N SER A 577 28.28 14.68 6.60
CA SER A 577 29.23 15.77 6.84
C SER A 577 29.00 17.03 5.99
N ASN A 578 28.23 16.92 4.90
CA ASN A 578 27.97 17.98 3.91
C ASN A 578 29.23 18.73 3.42
N THR A 579 30.36 18.03 3.34
CA THR A 579 31.65 18.57 2.88
C THR A 579 31.67 18.84 1.36
N LYS A 580 32.70 19.53 0.86
CA LYS A 580 32.94 19.69 -0.58
C LYS A 580 33.09 18.31 -1.24
N ILE A 581 32.65 18.20 -2.49
CA ILE A 581 32.68 16.94 -3.24
C ILE A 581 34.14 16.65 -3.61
N SER A 582 34.64 15.47 -3.22
CA SER A 582 35.99 14.97 -3.58
C SER A 582 36.05 14.59 -5.06
N ALA A 583 37.23 14.57 -5.68
CA ALA A 583 37.39 14.08 -7.07
C ALA A 583 36.86 12.64 -7.25
N THR A 584 37.11 11.77 -6.27
CA THR A 584 36.59 10.39 -6.23
C THR A 584 35.07 10.33 -6.07
N GLU A 585 34.46 11.29 -5.35
CA GLU A 585 33.01 11.41 -5.28
C GLU A 585 32.46 11.94 -6.60
N GLU A 586 33.12 12.93 -7.20
CA GLU A 586 32.68 13.55 -8.45
C GLU A 586 32.64 12.53 -9.59
N GLU A 587 33.59 11.60 -9.68
CA GLU A 587 33.56 10.48 -10.64
C GLU A 587 32.32 9.59 -10.46
N ILE A 588 31.95 9.28 -9.20
CA ILE A 588 30.74 8.51 -8.88
C ILE A 588 29.47 9.33 -9.19
N LEU A 589 29.49 10.63 -8.94
CA LEU A 589 28.36 11.56 -9.13
C LEU A 589 28.17 12.00 -10.58
N GLN A 590 29.20 11.91 -11.41
CA GLN A 590 29.14 12.03 -12.87
C GLN A 590 28.60 10.75 -13.53
N GLY A 591 28.28 9.73 -12.71
CA GLY A 591 27.56 8.53 -13.12
C GLY A 591 26.32 8.85 -13.98
N GLU A 592 26.16 8.02 -15.00
CA GLU A 592 25.34 8.15 -16.21
C GLU A 592 24.03 8.97 -16.12
N PRO A 593 23.67 9.67 -17.21
CA PRO A 593 22.46 10.47 -17.27
C PRO A 593 21.21 9.60 -17.03
N VAL A 594 20.51 9.87 -15.92
CA VAL A 594 19.24 9.22 -15.61
C VAL A 594 18.21 9.60 -16.68
N VAL A 595 17.76 8.61 -17.46
CA VAL A 595 16.72 8.80 -18.47
C VAL A 595 15.41 9.11 -17.75
N LYS A 596 14.77 10.23 -18.11
CA LYS A 596 13.47 10.62 -17.53
C LYS A 596 12.40 9.62 -18.01
N VAL A 597 11.58 9.12 -17.07
CA VAL A 597 10.39 8.30 -17.36
C VAL A 597 9.40 9.13 -18.18
N GLU A 598 8.94 8.60 -19.32
CA GLU A 598 7.75 9.15 -19.98
C GLU A 598 6.50 8.81 -19.15
N SER A 599 5.71 9.82 -18.80
CA SER A 599 4.50 9.62 -17.98
C SER A 599 3.54 8.64 -18.67
N ALA A 600 3.33 7.47 -18.04
CA ALA A 600 2.36 6.47 -18.47
C ALA A 600 0.89 6.90 -18.21
N GLU A 601 0.68 8.05 -17.55
CA GLU A 601 -0.62 8.51 -17.08
C GLU A 601 -1.34 9.46 -18.05
N ARG A 602 -0.87 9.62 -19.30
CA ARG A 602 -1.48 10.55 -20.28
C ARG A 602 -3.01 10.35 -20.44
N HIS A 603 -3.46 9.10 -20.43
CA HIS A 603 -4.89 8.79 -20.52
C HIS A 603 -5.66 9.18 -19.24
N HIS A 604 -5.09 8.89 -18.07
CA HIS A 604 -5.66 9.28 -16.77
C HIS A 604 -5.74 10.82 -16.66
N ALA A 605 -4.69 11.52 -17.08
CA ALA A 605 -4.67 12.98 -17.17
C ALA A 605 -5.79 13.52 -18.09
N MET A 606 -6.04 12.87 -19.23
CA MET A 606 -7.14 13.24 -20.14
C MET A 606 -8.53 13.00 -19.52
N VAL A 607 -8.70 11.94 -18.74
CA VAL A 607 -9.95 11.72 -17.99
C VAL A 607 -10.16 12.83 -16.96
N ASN A 608 -9.10 13.25 -16.26
CA ASN A 608 -9.14 14.36 -15.31
C ASN A 608 -9.49 15.69 -15.98
N PHE A 609 -8.98 15.96 -17.19
CA PHE A 609 -9.37 17.11 -18.02
C PHE A 609 -10.89 17.16 -18.20
N TRP A 610 -11.47 16.05 -18.69
CA TRP A 610 -12.91 15.98 -18.95
C TRP A 610 -13.74 16.07 -17.68
N ARG A 611 -13.30 15.43 -16.58
CA ARG A 611 -14.01 15.52 -15.30
C ARG A 611 -14.10 16.95 -14.79
N THR A 612 -13.00 17.69 -14.78
CA THR A 612 -12.99 19.10 -14.34
C THR A 612 -13.83 19.96 -15.27
N THR A 613 -13.61 19.85 -16.58
CA THR A 613 -14.33 20.65 -17.59
C THR A 613 -15.84 20.42 -17.52
N LEU A 614 -16.28 19.15 -17.50
CA LEU A 614 -17.70 18.79 -17.40
C LEU A 614 -18.32 19.24 -16.07
N SER A 615 -17.59 19.13 -14.96
CA SER A 615 -18.09 19.60 -13.66
C SER A 615 -18.34 21.11 -13.67
N CYS A 616 -17.40 21.89 -14.20
CA CYS A 616 -17.53 23.34 -14.27
C CYS A 616 -18.61 23.77 -15.28
N ILE A 617 -18.72 23.11 -16.44
CA ILE A 617 -19.77 23.40 -17.43
C ILE A 617 -21.16 23.08 -16.87
N LEU A 618 -21.35 21.89 -16.28
CA LEU A 618 -22.64 21.51 -15.69
C LEU A 618 -23.03 22.42 -14.53
N GLY A 619 -22.07 22.80 -13.69
CA GLY A 619 -22.29 23.78 -12.62
C GLY A 619 -22.70 25.15 -13.17
N THR A 620 -22.04 25.61 -14.24
CA THR A 620 -22.37 26.89 -14.89
C THR A 620 -23.77 26.86 -15.50
N LEU A 621 -24.10 25.79 -16.23
CA LEU A 621 -25.43 25.63 -16.83
C LEU A 621 -26.52 25.56 -15.76
N PHE A 622 -26.28 24.83 -14.67
CA PHE A 622 -27.20 24.79 -13.53
C PHE A 622 -27.40 26.17 -12.90
N TRP A 623 -26.32 26.92 -12.69
CA TRP A 623 -26.38 28.26 -12.13
C TRP A 623 -27.16 29.24 -13.02
N LEU A 624 -26.85 29.25 -14.33
CA LEU A 624 -27.52 30.12 -15.30
C LEU A 624 -29.00 29.75 -15.48
N TRP A 625 -29.33 28.46 -15.44
CA TRP A 625 -30.71 27.99 -15.57
C TRP A 625 -31.57 28.32 -14.35
N THR A 626 -31.01 28.17 -13.15
CA THR A 626 -31.73 28.46 -11.90
C THR A 626 -31.84 29.95 -11.60
N GLY A 627 -30.99 30.79 -12.21
CA GLY A 627 -30.91 32.21 -11.88
C GLY A 627 -30.53 32.46 -10.43
N TRP A 628 -29.85 31.49 -9.78
CA TRP A 628 -29.58 31.54 -8.35
C TRP A 628 -28.58 32.65 -8.01
N THR A 629 -29.03 33.64 -7.23
CA THR A 629 -28.26 34.82 -6.82
C THR A 629 -26.92 34.50 -6.18
N SER A 630 -26.84 33.42 -5.40
CA SER A 630 -25.63 32.99 -4.67
C SER A 630 -24.91 31.80 -5.32
N GLY A 631 -25.20 31.49 -6.58
CA GLY A 631 -24.60 30.36 -7.29
C GLY A 631 -23.08 30.49 -7.55
N ASN A 632 -22.51 31.68 -7.34
CA ASN A 632 -21.06 31.90 -7.37
C ASN A 632 -20.32 31.02 -6.34
N GLY A 633 -20.87 30.83 -5.12
CA GLY A 633 -20.29 30.01 -4.07
C GLY A 633 -20.25 28.52 -4.44
N ALA A 634 -21.29 28.03 -5.14
CA ALA A 634 -21.33 26.67 -5.66
C ALA A 634 -20.26 26.43 -6.72
N MET A 635 -20.09 27.38 -7.64
CA MET A 635 -19.07 27.30 -8.68
C MET A 635 -17.64 27.34 -8.15
N VAL A 636 -17.37 28.22 -7.18
CA VAL A 636 -16.07 28.27 -6.49
C VAL A 636 -15.77 26.92 -5.84
N MET A 637 -16.75 26.30 -5.18
CA MET A 637 -16.53 25.02 -4.52
C MET A 637 -16.31 23.87 -5.52
N ILE A 638 -17.04 23.85 -6.65
CA ILE A 638 -16.78 22.89 -7.73
C ILE A 638 -15.33 22.99 -8.20
N ALA A 639 -14.82 24.20 -8.40
CA ALA A 639 -13.45 24.44 -8.86
C ALA A 639 -12.39 23.99 -7.84
N VAL A 640 -12.60 24.32 -6.56
CA VAL A 640 -11.69 23.94 -5.47
C VAL A 640 -11.67 22.41 -5.31
N VAL A 641 -12.84 21.77 -5.24
CA VAL A 641 -12.94 20.32 -5.04
C VAL A 641 -12.37 19.58 -6.24
N THR A 642 -12.71 19.95 -7.47
CA THR A 642 -12.18 19.27 -8.67
C THR A 642 -10.68 19.47 -8.82
N SER A 643 -10.16 20.70 -8.65
CA SER A 643 -8.70 20.94 -8.75
C SER A 643 -7.91 20.20 -7.67
N LEU A 644 -8.44 20.04 -6.45
CA LEU A 644 -7.80 19.29 -5.37
C LEU A 644 -7.96 17.77 -5.52
N ALA A 645 -9.15 17.30 -5.90
CA ALA A 645 -9.47 15.88 -6.04
C ALA A 645 -8.69 15.23 -7.19
N MET A 646 -8.63 15.85 -8.37
CA MET A 646 -7.99 15.27 -9.56
C MET A 646 -6.47 15.07 -9.41
N ARG A 647 -5.83 15.73 -8.43
CA ARG A 647 -4.39 15.59 -8.14
C ARG A 647 -4.07 14.36 -7.31
N LEU A 648 -5.05 13.82 -6.61
CA LEU A 648 -4.86 12.71 -5.70
C LEU A 648 -5.24 11.40 -6.39
N PRO A 649 -4.55 10.28 -6.08
CA PRO A 649 -4.79 8.99 -6.73
C PRO A 649 -6.24 8.49 -6.55
N ASN A 650 -6.90 8.93 -5.48
CA ASN A 650 -8.30 8.62 -5.18
C ASN A 650 -9.15 9.91 -5.11
N PRO A 651 -9.60 10.48 -6.24
CA PRO A 651 -10.37 11.72 -6.27
C PRO A 651 -11.70 11.62 -5.50
N ARG A 652 -12.28 10.41 -5.46
CA ARG A 652 -13.53 10.12 -4.76
C ARG A 652 -13.42 10.40 -3.25
N MET A 653 -12.34 9.96 -2.61
CA MET A 653 -12.17 10.11 -1.16
C MET A 653 -12.08 11.59 -0.76
N VAL A 654 -11.45 12.41 -1.59
CA VAL A 654 -11.33 13.86 -1.38
C VAL A 654 -12.69 14.54 -1.44
N CYS A 655 -13.53 14.17 -2.40
CA CYS A 655 -14.87 14.74 -2.50
C CYS A 655 -15.74 14.35 -1.30
N ILE A 656 -15.64 13.10 -0.84
CA ILE A 656 -16.33 12.65 0.38
C ILE A 656 -15.83 13.43 1.60
N ASP A 657 -14.53 13.67 1.71
CA ASP A 657 -13.93 14.52 2.75
C ASP A 657 -14.52 15.93 2.73
N PHE A 658 -14.64 16.55 1.55
CA PHE A 658 -15.25 17.87 1.41
C PHE A 658 -16.75 17.87 1.71
N ILE A 659 -17.50 16.84 1.34
CA ILE A 659 -18.93 16.74 1.65
C ILE A 659 -19.14 16.66 3.17
N TYR A 660 -18.50 15.71 3.85
CA TYR A 660 -18.60 15.60 5.31
C TYR A 660 -18.05 16.84 6.02
N GLY A 661 -16.96 17.41 5.49
CA GLY A 661 -16.37 18.62 6.01
C GLY A 661 -17.30 19.84 5.91
N THR A 662 -17.96 20.02 4.77
CA THR A 662 -18.92 21.12 4.56
C THR A 662 -20.15 20.95 5.45
N LEU A 663 -20.66 19.71 5.60
CA LEU A 663 -21.77 19.41 6.50
C LEU A 663 -21.43 19.69 7.97
N ALA A 664 -20.21 19.36 8.41
CA ALA A 664 -19.73 19.69 9.75
C ALA A 664 -19.44 21.18 9.93
N ALA A 665 -19.03 21.87 8.86
CA ALA A 665 -18.76 23.30 8.87
C ALA A 665 -20.02 24.16 9.00
N LEU A 666 -21.19 23.67 8.58
CA LEU A 666 -22.46 24.41 8.67
C LEU A 666 -22.88 24.77 10.11
N PRO A 667 -23.01 23.82 11.06
CA PRO A 667 -23.36 24.17 12.44
C PRO A 667 -22.28 25.00 13.14
N LEU A 668 -21.01 24.75 12.82
CA LEU A 668 -19.89 25.49 13.39
C LEU A 668 -19.83 26.92 12.86
N GLY A 669 -20.00 27.10 11.55
CA GLY A 669 -20.12 28.40 10.90
C GLY A 669 -21.33 29.20 11.39
N LEU A 670 -22.47 28.54 11.61
CA LEU A 670 -23.67 29.19 12.14
C LEU A 670 -23.46 29.71 13.58
N LEU A 671 -22.79 28.92 14.42
CA LEU A 671 -22.39 29.35 15.77
C LEU A 671 -21.42 30.55 15.72
N TYR A 672 -20.45 30.55 14.81
CA TYR A 672 -19.52 31.66 14.66
C TYR A 672 -20.20 32.91 14.11
N PHE A 673 -21.02 32.78 13.05
CA PHE A 673 -21.66 33.90 12.36
C PHE A 673 -22.76 34.55 13.19
N LEU A 674 -23.59 33.78 13.90
CA LEU A 674 -24.70 34.32 14.69
C LEU A 674 -24.31 34.77 16.10
N VAL A 675 -23.38 34.07 16.75
CA VAL A 675 -23.11 34.28 18.19
C VAL A 675 -21.73 34.89 18.43
N ILE A 676 -20.68 34.32 17.87
CA ILE A 676 -19.31 34.73 18.24
C ILE A 676 -18.90 36.04 17.58
N ILE A 677 -18.99 36.12 16.25
CA ILE A 677 -18.46 37.26 15.49
C ILE A 677 -19.18 38.57 15.84
N PRO A 678 -20.52 38.63 15.92
CA PRO A 678 -21.22 39.85 16.34
C PRO A 678 -20.80 40.34 17.73
N ASN A 679 -20.57 39.41 18.67
CA ASN A 679 -20.15 39.74 20.03
C ASN A 679 -18.66 40.09 20.16
N THR A 680 -17.83 39.75 19.15
CA THR A 680 -16.38 40.01 19.17
C THR A 680 -15.97 41.26 18.39
N GLN A 681 -16.92 42.00 17.79
CA GLN A 681 -16.63 43.22 17.03
C GLN A 681 -16.01 44.35 17.86
N GLN A 682 -16.20 44.33 19.17
CA GLN A 682 -15.67 45.36 20.09
C GLN A 682 -14.14 45.41 20.12
N SER A 683 -13.47 44.30 19.81
CA SER A 683 -12.02 44.22 19.81
C SER A 683 -11.52 43.24 18.76
N MET A 684 -10.67 43.73 17.87
CA MET A 684 -9.95 42.92 16.88
C MET A 684 -9.21 41.74 17.52
N LEU A 685 -8.72 41.91 18.76
CA LEU A 685 -8.04 40.86 19.51
C LEU A 685 -9.00 39.72 19.87
N LEU A 686 -10.23 40.02 20.27
CA LEU A 686 -11.25 39.01 20.58
C LEU A 686 -11.64 38.19 19.35
N LEU A 687 -11.81 38.86 18.19
CA LEU A 687 -12.06 38.18 16.92
C LEU A 687 -10.90 37.24 16.56
N CYS A 688 -9.66 37.73 16.66
CA CYS A 688 -8.46 36.92 16.42
C CYS A 688 -8.40 35.71 17.38
N LEU A 689 -8.65 35.90 18.67
CA LEU A 689 -8.63 34.84 19.67
C LEU A 689 -9.68 33.76 19.36
N SER A 690 -10.89 34.17 18.96
CA SER A 690 -11.95 33.22 18.60
C SER A 690 -11.57 32.34 17.40
N LEU A 691 -10.99 32.94 16.35
CA LEU A 691 -10.51 32.22 15.18
C LEU A 691 -9.26 31.38 15.47
N ALA A 692 -8.44 31.80 16.44
CA ALA A 692 -7.32 31.00 16.93
C ALA A 692 -7.80 29.70 17.57
N VAL A 693 -8.84 29.78 18.41
CA VAL A 693 -9.46 28.61 19.06
C VAL A 693 -10.04 27.66 18.01
N LEU A 694 -10.73 28.19 16.99
CA LEU A 694 -11.20 27.41 15.85
C LEU A 694 -10.06 26.70 15.13
N GLY A 695 -9.01 27.44 14.76
CA GLY A 695 -7.83 26.91 14.09
C GLY A 695 -7.11 25.83 14.90
N PHE A 696 -7.06 25.98 16.22
CA PHE A 696 -6.44 25.03 17.14
C PHE A 696 -7.17 23.68 17.14
N PHE A 697 -8.49 23.67 17.39
CA PHE A 697 -9.25 22.41 17.45
C PHE A 697 -9.33 21.71 16.10
N ILE A 698 -9.55 22.46 15.02
CA ILE A 698 -9.55 21.89 13.67
C ILE A 698 -8.15 21.36 13.31
N GLY A 699 -7.08 22.04 13.73
CA GLY A 699 -5.70 21.59 13.54
C GLY A 699 -5.41 20.21 14.15
N ILE A 700 -5.95 19.95 15.35
CA ILE A 700 -5.84 18.63 16.01
C ILE A 700 -6.56 17.56 15.17
N GLU A 701 -7.76 17.84 14.71
CA GLU A 701 -8.55 16.87 13.93
C GLU A 701 -7.94 16.59 12.55
N VAL A 702 -7.35 17.60 11.90
CA VAL A 702 -6.61 17.45 10.64
C VAL A 702 -5.44 16.47 10.78
N GLN A 703 -4.72 16.50 11.91
CA GLN A 703 -3.60 15.59 12.13
C GLN A 703 -4.02 14.16 12.42
N LYS A 704 -5.20 13.96 13.02
CA LYS A 704 -5.79 12.62 13.22
C LYS A 704 -6.21 11.95 11.91
N ARG A 705 -6.09 12.65 10.76
CA ARG A 705 -6.51 12.21 9.42
C ARG A 705 -7.95 11.70 9.38
N ARG A 706 -8.83 12.27 10.20
CA ARG A 706 -10.24 11.90 10.16
C ARG A 706 -10.86 12.40 8.87
N LEU A 707 -11.63 11.53 8.23
CA LEU A 707 -12.45 11.88 7.07
C LEU A 707 -13.36 13.07 7.43
N GLY A 708 -13.33 14.13 6.64
CA GLY A 708 -14.04 15.38 6.85
C GLY A 708 -13.20 16.53 7.41
N SER A 709 -12.00 16.27 7.96
CA SER A 709 -11.25 17.29 8.72
C SER A 709 -10.65 18.41 7.85
N MET A 710 -10.08 18.09 6.68
CA MET A 710 -9.50 19.10 5.79
C MET A 710 -10.59 19.88 5.05
N GLY A 711 -11.64 19.18 4.61
CA GLY A 711 -12.87 19.79 4.11
C GLY A 711 -13.53 20.73 5.12
N ALA A 712 -13.58 20.36 6.40
CA ALA A 712 -14.16 21.19 7.46
C ALA A 712 -13.36 22.48 7.67
N LEU A 713 -12.02 22.41 7.70
CA LEU A 713 -11.16 23.58 7.81
C LEU A 713 -11.42 24.58 6.68
N ALA A 714 -11.39 24.11 5.43
CA ALA A 714 -11.56 24.96 4.27
C ALA A 714 -12.98 25.54 4.18
N SER A 715 -13.99 24.70 4.41
CA SER A 715 -15.40 25.10 4.29
C SER A 715 -15.81 26.05 5.42
N THR A 716 -15.34 25.83 6.64
CA THR A 716 -15.69 26.71 7.78
C THR A 716 -15.17 28.13 7.57
N ILE A 717 -13.91 28.29 7.16
CA ILE A 717 -13.33 29.62 6.88
C ILE A 717 -14.06 30.29 5.70
N ASN A 718 -14.44 29.52 4.70
CA ASN A 718 -15.15 30.05 3.53
C ASN A 718 -16.61 30.43 3.83
N ILE A 719 -17.30 29.69 4.70
CA ILE A 719 -18.69 29.94 5.14
C ILE A 719 -18.79 31.19 6.04
N ILE A 720 -17.78 31.46 6.86
CA ILE A 720 -17.80 32.59 7.81
C ILE A 720 -17.72 33.97 7.13
N VAL A 721 -17.27 34.03 5.87
CA VAL A 721 -17.16 35.25 5.03
C VAL A 721 -16.60 36.45 5.81
N LEU A 722 -15.27 36.45 6.01
CA LEU A 722 -14.55 37.56 6.67
C LEU A 722 -14.31 38.70 5.67
N ASP A 723 -15.16 39.72 5.73
CA ASP A 723 -15.12 40.94 4.92
C ASP A 723 -14.78 42.18 5.76
N ASN A 724 -14.33 43.25 5.11
CA ASN A 724 -13.97 44.51 5.75
C ASN A 724 -14.67 45.70 5.07
N PRO A 725 -15.71 46.32 5.65
CA PRO A 725 -16.32 46.03 6.96
C PRO A 725 -17.19 44.77 6.96
N MET A 726 -17.29 44.10 8.13
CA MET A 726 -18.13 42.90 8.28
C MET A 726 -19.62 43.25 8.17
N THR A 727 -20.33 42.57 7.26
CA THR A 727 -21.80 42.66 7.12
C THR A 727 -22.46 41.34 7.54
N PHE A 728 -23.62 41.42 8.18
CA PHE A 728 -24.32 40.23 8.71
C PHE A 728 -25.68 40.04 8.03
N HIS A 729 -25.65 39.39 6.87
CA HIS A 729 -26.86 38.99 6.15
C HIS A 729 -27.06 37.48 6.26
N PHE A 730 -27.98 37.06 7.13
CA PHE A 730 -28.25 35.63 7.36
C PHE A 730 -28.69 34.90 6.08
N SER A 731 -29.45 35.56 5.20
CA SER A 731 -29.85 35.00 3.90
C SER A 731 -28.64 34.69 3.01
N GLN A 732 -27.71 35.64 2.87
CA GLN A 732 -26.48 35.45 2.10
C GLN A 732 -25.58 34.38 2.71
N PHE A 733 -25.50 34.30 4.04
CA PHE A 733 -24.78 33.25 4.76
C PHE A 733 -25.35 31.85 4.46
N LEU A 734 -26.66 31.68 4.62
CA LEU A 734 -27.33 30.39 4.42
C LEU A 734 -27.23 29.96 2.95
N ASP A 735 -27.47 30.88 2.03
CA ASP A 735 -27.35 30.63 0.60
C ASP A 735 -25.91 30.25 0.20
N SER A 736 -24.90 30.93 0.76
CA SER A 736 -23.49 30.60 0.52
C SER A 736 -23.13 29.22 1.05
N ALA A 737 -23.63 28.85 2.22
CA ALA A 737 -23.42 27.53 2.81
C ALA A 737 -24.07 26.41 1.98
N LEU A 738 -25.32 26.62 1.54
CA LEU A 738 -26.03 25.71 0.64
C LEU A 738 -25.31 25.59 -0.71
N GLY A 739 -24.82 26.70 -1.26
CA GLY A 739 -24.02 26.75 -2.47
C GLY A 739 -22.80 25.83 -2.41
N GLN A 740 -22.05 25.89 -1.32
CA GLN A 740 -20.88 25.04 -1.12
C GLN A 740 -21.24 23.55 -1.06
N ILE A 741 -22.33 23.19 -0.37
CA ILE A 741 -22.81 21.80 -0.29
C ILE A 741 -23.20 21.28 -1.68
N VAL A 742 -23.98 22.05 -2.43
CA VAL A 742 -24.41 21.70 -3.80
C VAL A 742 -23.19 21.56 -4.72
N GLY A 743 -22.22 22.47 -4.62
CA GLY A 743 -20.99 22.41 -5.40
C GLY A 743 -20.16 21.15 -5.12
N CYS A 744 -19.98 20.79 -3.85
CA CYS A 744 -19.33 19.54 -3.44
C CYS A 744 -20.05 18.30 -3.98
N MET A 745 -21.39 18.28 -3.90
CA MET A 745 -22.22 17.17 -4.40
C MET A 745 -22.14 17.03 -5.92
N LEU A 746 -22.21 18.14 -6.66
CA LEU A 746 -22.15 18.12 -8.12
C LEU A 746 -20.78 17.63 -8.62
N ALA A 747 -19.69 18.12 -8.01
CA ALA A 747 -18.35 17.61 -8.30
C ALA A 747 -18.22 16.10 -8.05
N PHE A 748 -18.82 15.59 -6.96
CA PHE A 748 -18.84 14.17 -6.64
C PHE A 748 -19.63 13.35 -7.68
N ILE A 749 -20.81 13.82 -8.09
CA ILE A 749 -21.64 13.16 -9.11
C ILE A 749 -20.88 13.00 -10.43
N VAL A 750 -20.20 14.06 -10.90
CA VAL A 750 -19.45 14.01 -12.16
C VAL A 750 -18.27 13.04 -12.09
N ILE A 751 -17.58 12.96 -10.94
CA ILE A 751 -16.52 11.97 -10.73
C ILE A 751 -17.04 10.53 -10.78
N LEU A 752 -18.26 10.28 -10.29
CA LEU A 752 -18.90 8.96 -10.36
C LEU A 752 -19.36 8.61 -11.79
N LEU A 753 -19.84 9.60 -12.54
CA LEU A 753 -20.36 9.42 -13.89
C LEU A 753 -19.23 9.20 -14.90
N VAL A 754 -18.16 9.99 -14.81
CA VAL A 754 -16.96 9.81 -15.63
C VAL A 754 -16.02 8.80 -14.95
N ARG A 755 -16.34 7.52 -15.09
CA ARG A 755 -15.53 6.41 -14.53
C ARG A 755 -14.16 6.33 -15.19
N ASP A 756 -13.13 6.18 -14.37
CA ASP A 756 -11.79 5.91 -14.86
C ASP A 756 -11.55 4.39 -14.95
N LYS A 757 -11.52 3.85 -16.17
CA LYS A 757 -11.16 2.46 -16.46
C LYS A 757 -9.65 2.30 -16.76
N SER A 758 -8.82 3.31 -16.48
CA SER A 758 -7.39 3.30 -16.81
C SER A 758 -6.57 2.30 -15.99
N LYS A 759 -7.10 1.71 -14.92
CA LYS A 759 -6.34 0.85 -14.00
C LYS A 759 -5.56 -0.25 -14.74
N ASP A 760 -6.28 -1.08 -15.48
CA ASP A 760 -5.71 -2.24 -16.18
C ASP A 760 -4.91 -1.83 -17.41
N ARG A 761 -5.29 -0.72 -18.05
CA ARG A 761 -4.55 -0.16 -19.18
C ARG A 761 -3.17 0.35 -18.75
N THR A 762 -3.08 1.05 -17.61
CA THR A 762 -1.79 1.53 -17.08
C THR A 762 -0.90 0.37 -16.67
N GLY A 763 -1.43 -0.66 -16.01
CA GLY A 763 -0.65 -1.85 -15.64
C GLY A 763 0.00 -2.50 -16.86
N ARG A 764 -0.76 -2.66 -17.94
CA ARG A 764 -0.28 -3.21 -19.22
C ARG A 764 0.75 -2.30 -19.90
N VAL A 765 0.51 -0.99 -19.96
CA VAL A 765 1.48 -0.04 -20.53
C VAL A 765 2.80 -0.07 -19.75
N LEU A 766 2.75 -0.14 -18.41
CA LEU A 766 3.95 -0.27 -17.58
C LEU A 766 4.71 -1.57 -17.90
N LEU A 767 4.02 -2.72 -17.97
CA LEU A 767 4.61 -4.01 -18.34
C LEU A 767 5.27 -3.96 -19.74
N ASN A 768 4.60 -3.37 -20.73
CA ASN A 768 5.15 -3.24 -22.08
C ASN A 768 6.34 -2.27 -22.15
N GLN A 769 6.37 -1.25 -21.29
CA GLN A 769 7.55 -0.38 -21.13
C GLN A 769 8.75 -1.15 -20.58
N PHE A 770 8.56 -2.11 -19.66
CA PHE A 770 9.62 -3.00 -19.21
C PHE A 770 10.16 -3.88 -20.35
N VAL A 771 9.27 -4.44 -21.18
CA VAL A 771 9.67 -5.25 -22.35
C VAL A 771 10.49 -4.41 -23.33
N SER A 772 10.03 -3.21 -23.69
CA SER A 772 10.78 -2.31 -24.57
C SER A 772 12.11 -1.87 -23.95
N ALA A 773 12.17 -1.65 -22.64
CA ALA A 773 13.43 -1.33 -21.96
C ALA A 773 14.42 -2.50 -21.99
N ALA A 774 13.98 -3.73 -21.77
CA ALA A 774 14.81 -4.93 -21.89
C ALA A 774 15.31 -5.12 -23.33
N VAL A 775 14.44 -4.97 -24.33
CA VAL A 775 14.80 -5.05 -25.76
C VAL A 775 15.80 -3.95 -26.13
N SER A 776 15.62 -2.73 -25.62
CA SER A 776 16.51 -1.61 -25.90
C SER A 776 17.93 -1.81 -25.35
N ALA A 777 18.12 -2.64 -24.32
CA ALA A 777 19.44 -2.97 -23.78
C ALA A 777 20.25 -3.91 -24.70
N MET A 778 19.59 -4.60 -25.64
CA MET A 778 20.29 -5.50 -26.58
C MET A 778 21.06 -4.76 -27.68
N THR A 779 20.93 -3.44 -27.79
CA THR A 779 21.55 -2.60 -28.84
C THR A 779 23.06 -2.77 -28.95
N THR A 780 23.60 -2.87 -30.18
CA THR A 780 25.06 -2.85 -30.44
C THR A 780 25.74 -1.53 -30.03
N ASN A 781 25.01 -0.41 -29.98
CA ASN A 781 25.54 0.88 -29.55
C ASN A 781 25.82 0.93 -28.02
N VAL A 782 27.10 0.97 -27.64
CA VAL A 782 27.56 0.97 -26.25
C VAL A 782 27.07 2.19 -25.45
N VAL A 783 27.06 3.39 -26.05
CA VAL A 783 26.61 4.62 -25.37
C VAL A 783 25.14 4.51 -24.97
N ARG A 784 24.31 4.00 -25.89
CA ARG A 784 22.87 3.84 -25.66
C ARG A 784 22.55 2.69 -24.71
N ARG A 785 23.38 1.64 -24.72
CA ARG A 785 23.28 0.47 -23.82
C ARG A 785 23.59 0.86 -22.37
N LYS A 786 24.62 1.70 -22.18
CA LYS A 786 25.02 2.29 -20.90
C LYS A 786 24.18 3.52 -20.53
N GLU A 787 22.92 3.61 -20.96
CA GLU A 787 21.99 4.60 -20.43
C GLU A 787 21.41 4.09 -19.11
N ASN A 788 21.51 4.87 -18.03
CA ASN A 788 20.97 4.47 -16.75
C ASN A 788 19.43 4.61 -16.71
N ARG A 789 18.74 3.54 -17.09
CA ARG A 789 17.27 3.42 -17.01
C ARG A 789 16.79 2.79 -15.72
N LEU A 790 17.69 2.35 -14.84
CA LEU A 790 17.35 1.61 -13.63
C LEU A 790 16.44 2.41 -12.67
N PRO A 791 16.70 3.71 -12.39
CA PRO A 791 15.76 4.51 -11.59
C PRO A 791 14.37 4.64 -12.25
N ALA A 792 14.33 4.73 -13.57
CA ALA A 792 13.08 4.83 -14.33
C ALA A 792 12.25 3.53 -14.24
N LEU A 793 12.90 2.39 -14.39
CA LEU A 793 12.28 1.07 -14.31
C LEU A 793 11.77 0.76 -12.88
N TYR A 794 12.57 1.09 -11.85
CA TYR A 794 12.12 0.94 -10.46
C TYR A 794 10.99 1.90 -10.10
N GLN A 795 10.98 3.11 -10.67
CA GLN A 795 9.84 4.02 -10.52
C GLN A 795 8.56 3.44 -11.15
N GLN A 796 8.66 2.83 -12.34
CA GLN A 796 7.55 2.13 -12.98
C GLN A 796 7.09 0.91 -12.16
N LEU A 797 8.04 0.17 -11.58
CA LEU A 797 7.77 -0.98 -10.73
C LEU A 797 7.01 -0.54 -9.47
N PHE A 798 7.44 0.55 -8.84
CA PHE A 798 6.77 1.12 -7.68
C PHE A 798 5.35 1.59 -8.00
N LEU A 799 5.14 2.23 -9.16
CA LEU A 799 3.80 2.56 -9.65
C LEU A 799 2.93 1.31 -9.82
N LEU A 800 3.51 0.23 -10.34
CA LEU A 800 2.83 -1.05 -10.51
C LEU A 800 2.50 -1.69 -9.15
N MET A 801 3.42 -1.65 -8.19
CA MET A 801 3.23 -2.13 -6.81
C MET A 801 2.10 -1.40 -6.09
N ASN A 802 2.07 -0.07 -6.18
CA ASN A 802 1.03 0.72 -5.52
C ASN A 802 -0.34 0.56 -6.18
N LYS A 803 -0.40 0.36 -7.50
CA LYS A 803 -1.67 0.23 -8.23
C LYS A 803 -2.30 -1.15 -8.06
N PHE A 804 -1.48 -2.21 -7.95
CA PHE A 804 -1.92 -3.59 -7.84
C PHE A 804 -1.36 -4.29 -6.59
N PRO A 805 -1.72 -3.85 -5.37
CA PRO A 805 -1.24 -4.49 -4.15
C PRO A 805 -1.69 -5.96 -4.12
N GLY A 806 -0.74 -6.90 -3.89
CA GLY A 806 -1.00 -8.34 -3.79
C GLY A 806 -0.76 -9.16 -5.07
N ASP A 807 -0.48 -8.54 -6.22
CA ASP A 807 -0.18 -9.26 -7.47
C ASP A 807 1.31 -9.60 -7.60
N LEU A 808 1.77 -10.51 -6.73
CA LEU A 808 3.16 -11.00 -6.69
C LEU A 808 3.70 -11.46 -8.06
N PRO A 809 2.93 -12.17 -8.92
CA PRO A 809 3.40 -12.57 -10.25
C PRO A 809 3.82 -11.39 -11.14
N LYS A 810 3.03 -10.30 -11.17
CA LYS A 810 3.40 -9.10 -11.96
C LYS A 810 4.67 -8.43 -11.44
N PHE A 811 4.89 -8.45 -10.13
CA PHE A 811 6.10 -7.90 -9.52
C PHE A 811 7.34 -8.71 -9.88
N ARG A 812 7.24 -10.05 -9.79
CA ARG A 812 8.33 -10.95 -10.21
C ARG A 812 8.64 -10.79 -11.70
N LEU A 813 7.62 -10.65 -12.53
CA LEU A 813 7.79 -10.40 -13.97
C LEU A 813 8.52 -9.07 -14.21
N ALA A 814 8.08 -7.97 -13.60
CA ALA A 814 8.74 -6.68 -13.75
C ALA A 814 10.18 -6.70 -13.21
N LEU A 815 10.43 -7.31 -12.05
CA LEU A 815 11.77 -7.46 -11.47
C LEU A 815 12.69 -8.27 -12.39
N THR A 816 12.23 -9.39 -12.95
CA THR A 816 13.03 -10.19 -13.88
C THR A 816 13.38 -9.42 -15.15
N MET A 817 12.48 -8.56 -15.65
CA MET A 817 12.78 -7.65 -16.77
C MET A 817 13.85 -6.60 -16.41
N ILE A 818 13.82 -6.07 -15.18
CA ILE A 818 14.84 -5.15 -14.67
C ILE A 818 16.21 -5.85 -14.61
N ILE A 819 16.25 -7.07 -14.06
CA ILE A 819 17.48 -7.87 -13.97
C ILE A 819 18.01 -8.19 -15.36
N ALA A 820 17.14 -8.57 -16.31
CA ALA A 820 17.53 -8.82 -17.70
C ALA A 820 18.12 -7.56 -18.36
N HIS A 821 17.48 -6.40 -18.16
CA HIS A 821 17.99 -5.12 -18.64
C HIS A 821 19.37 -4.80 -18.06
N GLN A 822 19.58 -4.99 -16.75
CA GLN A 822 20.86 -4.72 -16.09
C GLN A 822 21.97 -5.67 -16.56
N ARG A 823 21.68 -6.97 -16.74
CA ARG A 823 22.66 -7.90 -17.30
C ARG A 823 23.07 -7.55 -18.71
N LEU A 824 22.10 -7.27 -19.58
CA LEU A 824 22.35 -6.93 -20.97
C LEU A 824 23.12 -5.62 -21.10
N ARG A 825 22.97 -4.70 -20.15
CA ARG A 825 23.69 -3.43 -20.13
C ARG A 825 25.21 -3.59 -20.07
N ASP A 826 25.70 -4.50 -19.24
CA ASP A 826 27.14 -4.73 -19.04
C ASP A 826 27.69 -5.89 -19.90
N ALA A 827 26.82 -6.59 -20.63
CA ALA A 827 27.22 -7.73 -21.44
C ALA A 827 27.99 -7.30 -22.72
N PRO A 828 29.08 -8.01 -23.08
CA PRO A 828 29.87 -7.76 -24.28
C PRO A 828 29.17 -8.31 -25.53
N ILE A 829 28.14 -7.61 -26.01
CA ILE A 829 27.43 -7.96 -27.26
C ILE A 829 28.35 -7.69 -28.47
N PRO A 830 28.56 -8.68 -29.37
CA PRO A 830 29.34 -8.50 -30.60
C PRO A 830 28.79 -7.37 -31.46
N VAL A 831 29.68 -6.51 -31.99
CA VAL A 831 29.29 -5.41 -32.86
C VAL A 831 29.34 -5.90 -34.31
N ASN A 832 28.17 -6.05 -34.92
CA ASN A 832 28.01 -6.44 -36.32
C ASN A 832 26.86 -5.65 -36.98
N GLU A 833 26.96 -5.39 -38.27
CA GLU A 833 25.96 -4.71 -39.07
C GLU A 833 24.64 -5.50 -39.10
N ASP A 834 24.70 -6.82 -39.31
CA ASP A 834 23.53 -7.71 -39.31
C ASP A 834 22.77 -7.67 -37.98
N LEU A 835 23.49 -7.76 -36.86
CA LEU A 835 22.91 -7.69 -35.51
C LEU A 835 22.33 -6.28 -35.25
N SER A 836 23.00 -5.22 -35.71
CA SER A 836 22.55 -3.84 -35.55
C SER A 836 21.23 -3.58 -36.30
N VAL A 837 21.10 -4.08 -37.53
CA VAL A 837 19.86 -3.98 -38.33
C VAL A 837 18.74 -4.74 -37.62
N PHE A 838 19.01 -5.96 -37.16
CA PHE A 838 18.02 -6.79 -36.47
C PHE A 838 17.56 -6.16 -35.14
N HIS A 839 18.47 -5.53 -34.38
CA HIS A 839 18.10 -4.77 -33.17
C HIS A 839 17.19 -3.58 -33.47
N ARG A 840 17.40 -2.87 -34.59
CA ARG A 840 16.51 -1.79 -35.01
C ARG A 840 15.12 -2.31 -35.33
N GLN A 841 15.02 -3.50 -35.93
CA GLN A 841 13.76 -4.17 -36.19
C GLN A 841 13.04 -4.54 -34.88
N LEU A 842 13.69 -5.30 -33.99
CA LEU A 842 13.14 -5.67 -32.68
C LEU A 842 12.61 -4.45 -31.89
N ARG A 843 13.37 -3.35 -31.93
CA ARG A 843 12.98 -2.11 -31.28
C ARG A 843 11.72 -1.49 -31.90
N ARG A 844 11.65 -1.41 -33.24
CA ARG A 844 10.46 -0.90 -33.93
C ARG A 844 9.23 -1.73 -33.58
N THR A 845 9.36 -3.05 -33.56
CA THR A 845 8.29 -3.97 -33.17
C THR A 845 7.87 -3.73 -31.72
N ALA A 846 8.81 -3.59 -30.79
CA ALA A 846 8.52 -3.25 -29.38
C ALA A 846 7.83 -1.88 -29.22
N ASP A 847 8.23 -0.86 -29.99
CA ASP A 847 7.59 0.46 -29.99
C ASP A 847 6.16 0.40 -30.56
N HIS A 848 5.90 -0.49 -31.53
CA HIS A 848 4.55 -0.77 -32.03
C HIS A 848 3.66 -1.47 -31.00
N VAL A 849 4.19 -2.37 -30.16
CA VAL A 849 3.45 -2.97 -29.03
C VAL A 849 2.98 -1.88 -28.05
N ILE A 850 3.84 -0.90 -27.73
CA ILE A 850 3.51 0.19 -26.81
C ILE A 850 2.47 1.15 -27.42
N SER A 851 2.65 1.52 -28.69
CA SER A 851 1.78 2.49 -29.38
C SER A 851 0.45 1.90 -29.87
N ALA A 852 0.25 0.58 -29.78
CA ALA A 852 -0.96 -0.09 -30.23
C ALA A 852 -2.22 0.34 -29.44
N GLY A 853 -3.15 0.99 -30.14
CA GLY A 853 -4.42 1.47 -29.59
C GLY A 853 -5.50 0.39 -29.38
N SER A 854 -5.37 -0.77 -30.03
CA SER A 854 -6.28 -1.93 -29.92
C SER A 854 -5.52 -3.14 -29.38
N ASP A 855 -6.20 -3.97 -28.57
CA ASP A 855 -5.64 -5.17 -27.96
C ASP A 855 -5.30 -6.23 -29.02
N ASP A 856 -6.07 -6.33 -30.12
CA ASP A 856 -5.78 -7.27 -31.23
C ASP A 856 -4.50 -6.89 -31.99
N LYS A 857 -4.32 -5.60 -32.28
CA LYS A 857 -3.08 -5.10 -32.91
C LYS A 857 -1.88 -5.35 -32.01
N ARG A 858 -2.06 -5.19 -30.69
CA ARG A 858 -1.00 -5.43 -29.71
C ARG A 858 -0.63 -6.90 -29.63
N ARG A 859 -1.61 -7.81 -29.54
CA ARG A 859 -1.40 -9.27 -29.60
C ARG A 859 -0.57 -9.66 -30.82
N ARG A 860 -0.91 -9.12 -31.98
CA ARG A 860 -0.19 -9.36 -33.24
C ARG A 860 1.26 -8.88 -33.18
N TYR A 861 1.50 -7.63 -32.77
CA TYR A 861 2.86 -7.10 -32.65
C TYR A 861 3.68 -7.81 -31.57
N PHE A 862 3.04 -8.26 -30.49
CA PHE A 862 3.71 -9.01 -29.43
C PHE A 862 4.09 -10.42 -29.90
N GLY A 863 3.22 -11.09 -30.66
CA GLY A 863 3.57 -12.35 -31.34
C GLY A 863 4.76 -12.18 -32.30
N GLN A 864 4.72 -11.13 -33.15
CA GLN A 864 5.84 -10.80 -34.04
C GLN A 864 7.14 -10.55 -33.26
N LEU A 865 7.07 -9.88 -32.10
CA LEU A 865 8.25 -9.64 -31.27
C LEU A 865 8.84 -10.95 -30.72
N LEU A 866 8.01 -11.93 -30.34
CA LEU A 866 8.47 -13.25 -29.88
C LEU A 866 9.18 -14.01 -31.00
N ASP A 867 8.59 -14.04 -32.20
CA ASP A 867 9.18 -14.69 -33.38
C ASP A 867 10.54 -14.06 -33.73
N GLU A 868 10.64 -12.73 -33.69
CA GLU A 868 11.89 -12.00 -33.92
C GLU A 868 12.94 -12.32 -32.84
N LEU A 869 12.53 -12.49 -31.57
CA LEU A 869 13.45 -12.85 -30.48
C LEU A 869 14.00 -14.27 -30.59
N ASP A 870 13.25 -15.21 -31.15
CA ASP A 870 13.73 -16.57 -31.39
C ASP A 870 14.77 -16.61 -32.52
N ILE A 871 14.53 -15.89 -33.62
CA ILE A 871 15.51 -15.71 -34.69
C ILE A 871 16.79 -15.01 -34.16
N TYR A 872 16.63 -14.05 -33.26
CA TYR A 872 17.76 -13.38 -32.64
C TYR A 872 18.65 -14.33 -31.81
N GLN A 873 18.06 -15.30 -31.11
CA GLN A 873 18.82 -16.31 -30.37
C GLN A 873 19.67 -17.18 -31.31
N GLU A 874 19.15 -17.55 -32.48
CA GLU A 874 19.91 -18.30 -33.49
C GLU A 874 21.07 -17.46 -34.03
N LYS A 875 20.82 -16.19 -34.37
CA LYS A 875 21.88 -15.27 -34.82
C LYS A 875 22.99 -15.10 -33.78
N LEU A 876 22.65 -15.01 -32.50
CA LEU A 876 23.67 -14.94 -31.44
C LEU A 876 24.54 -16.20 -31.34
N ARG A 877 24.00 -17.38 -31.68
CA ARG A 877 24.79 -18.63 -31.77
C ARG A 877 25.71 -18.62 -32.98
N ILE A 878 25.22 -18.17 -34.14
CA ILE A 878 26.00 -18.08 -35.39
C ILE A 878 27.22 -17.16 -35.20
N TRP A 879 27.05 -16.04 -34.50
CA TRP A 879 28.11 -15.07 -34.24
C TRP A 879 28.94 -15.36 -32.97
N GLU A 880 28.86 -16.58 -32.43
CA GLU A 880 29.60 -17.04 -31.24
C GLU A 880 29.56 -16.04 -30.06
N ALA A 881 28.39 -15.45 -29.80
CA ALA A 881 28.26 -14.50 -28.73
C ALA A 881 28.54 -15.16 -27.37
N PRO A 882 29.22 -14.46 -26.43
CA PRO A 882 29.62 -15.04 -25.16
C PRO A 882 28.40 -15.48 -24.33
N PRO A 883 28.56 -16.47 -23.42
CA PRO A 883 27.48 -16.97 -22.57
C PRO A 883 26.82 -15.86 -21.71
N GLN A 884 27.56 -14.80 -21.42
CA GLN A 884 27.07 -13.60 -20.75
C GLN A 884 25.96 -12.86 -21.53
N VAL A 885 25.85 -13.07 -22.85
CA VAL A 885 24.82 -12.47 -23.72
C VAL A 885 23.75 -13.50 -24.07
N THR A 886 24.13 -14.74 -24.41
CA THR A 886 23.19 -15.75 -24.89
C THR A 886 22.25 -16.25 -23.78
N GLU A 887 22.73 -16.41 -22.55
CA GLU A 887 21.90 -16.87 -21.43
C GLU A 887 20.83 -15.86 -21.00
N PRO A 888 21.12 -14.56 -20.80
CA PRO A 888 20.11 -13.58 -20.45
C PRO A 888 19.03 -13.42 -21.53
N VAL A 889 19.42 -13.46 -22.82
CA VAL A 889 18.47 -13.39 -23.93
C VAL A 889 17.56 -14.61 -23.95
N LYS A 890 18.11 -15.83 -23.81
CA LYS A 890 17.31 -17.07 -23.74
C LYS A 890 16.31 -17.03 -22.57
N ARG A 891 16.75 -16.56 -21.39
CA ARG A 891 15.89 -16.43 -20.21
C ARG A 891 14.79 -15.40 -20.43
N LEU A 892 15.11 -14.26 -21.04
CA LEU A 892 14.15 -13.21 -21.40
C LEU A 892 13.08 -13.75 -22.33
N THR A 893 13.47 -14.43 -23.42
CA THR A 893 12.53 -14.95 -24.42
C THR A 893 11.63 -16.05 -23.84
N GLY A 894 12.19 -16.97 -23.04
CA GLY A 894 11.40 -17.99 -22.36
C GLY A 894 10.37 -17.42 -21.37
N MET A 895 10.72 -16.32 -20.69
CA MET A 895 9.80 -15.62 -19.80
C MET A 895 8.68 -14.89 -20.55
N LEU A 896 9.01 -14.23 -21.67
CA LEU A 896 8.00 -13.54 -22.48
C LEU A 896 6.99 -14.52 -23.09
N HIS A 897 7.44 -15.72 -23.47
CA HIS A 897 6.55 -16.83 -23.84
C HIS A 897 5.66 -17.29 -22.67
N LYS A 898 6.25 -17.55 -21.51
CA LYS A 898 5.50 -18.03 -20.32
C LYS A 898 4.42 -17.05 -19.87
N TYR A 899 4.67 -15.75 -19.97
CA TYR A 899 3.77 -14.69 -19.51
C TYR A 899 3.04 -13.95 -20.65
N GLN A 900 2.99 -14.54 -21.85
CA GLN A 900 2.33 -13.93 -23.00
C GLN A 900 0.90 -13.47 -22.68
N ASN A 901 0.08 -14.34 -22.09
CA ASN A 901 -1.31 -14.02 -21.74
C ASN A 901 -1.42 -12.86 -20.75
N ALA A 902 -0.50 -12.73 -19.78
CA ALA A 902 -0.49 -11.61 -18.83
C ALA A 902 -0.12 -10.27 -19.49
N LEU A 903 0.58 -10.31 -20.63
CA LEU A 903 1.01 -9.14 -21.40
C LEU A 903 0.01 -8.79 -22.51
N THR A 904 -0.77 -9.75 -22.99
CA THR A 904 -1.66 -9.59 -24.15
C THR A 904 -3.16 -9.64 -23.85
N ASP A 905 -3.60 -10.31 -22.77
CA ASP A 905 -5.03 -10.55 -22.50
C ASP A 905 -5.59 -9.56 -21.46
N SER A 906 -6.89 -9.29 -21.58
CA SER A 906 -7.65 -8.26 -20.83
C SER A 906 -8.03 -8.71 -19.44
#